data_AF-A0A955I6X4-F1
#
_entry.id   AF-A0A955I6X4-F1
#
_cell.length_a   1.000
_cell.length_b   1.000
_cell.length_c   1.000
_cell.angle_alpha   90.00
_cell.angle_beta   90.00
_cell.angle_gamma   90.00
#
_symmetry.space_group_name_H-M   'P 1'
#
loop_
_entity.id
_entity.type
_entity.pdbx_description
1 polymer ?
#
loop_
_entity_poly.entity_id
_entity_poly.type
_entity_poly.pdbx_seq_one_letter_code
_entity_poly.pdbx_strand_id
1 'polypeptide(L)'
;MELPNISAKIFHTYDVRGVYPIDLNFRSAYQVAHAFFALCPGQRYVIGYDMRKSSPELHAAFVVAAGELGKELDSLGMVATDKIYFAVGKFEYDGGIMITASHNPEIWNGIKLVAKGVKSLDMNQVKEKVFSQKVEDKEMPDLSKLEVTTKDYDAAYTSHVLSFVDSKIIPELKIVVDAGNGMGGMNARPVFAALPQLTIDEMYFEPEANFPHHEANPAVEANTNELSKQVVTTNANMGIAFDGDADRCFVVDEKGIYVPANQMMALLTKILLEKFPEQIIISDYRSIYAIDHEITKGKGKPVKITSGHSYSVAAMHEHNALFGAENSGHYYFRDNFSVDNGTIPFLLILEYLGKTGKKLSELVSYYREEIFTSGEHNFILVPGTNIENVYNNLRAAFPGGKVSTPDGLVMEFEGWRMSARPSNTEPKLRINVESRSQTQIDEAMLKIHEVIMTDAVYQDNQSDENLGMTTEQKFDQSIRNLWFTWNPHHILPIIDLYGDGWRKNTPPTKYLSMFGQKYFDNVLEKKAWDIDQNLRLLRDYRARPETWFSKFCEQNPLAKKLYGNPIAYFCMEYGLIDWLQIYSGGLGILAGDFIKQASDMGVPMVGVGIFYHQGYFHQDFDENGYQQETYIEQDPSDYPVQLVEDNQGKPLEVSIEIIDHEVWVRAWRLRVGITDLLLLDTNIERNEREEDRMISAHLYGGDNDTRVRQEILLGIGGPRILNAIGITPTIYHMNEGHSGFLVLEMARRYIEEQKMDFHQAIKQVHDQLLFTNHTLKQAGNDIFEYGLLQKFLGTYLDNLHTSFDEVFNLGRDQLYAEGKFSMTLLGLRNANISNAVSKLHGQAAKKLWPDYQLKAVTNGVHMPTWVSPEIHRLLDKYVGEDWHYPEREVDYQKVMDIPDRELWQAHQIRKEKLLKTISSEVNIELNPTALTIAWARRFASYKRPDLIMHDMNRLAEIVGKGEYPIQILLTGKAHPKDTIGKTLLQQLWQNFQRPEFKDKVVLIPGYNWQLARRMVSGADVWLNTPYRYEEASGTSGMKAAANGVLQFTTLDGWTDEVNWDGTGWVIAEDDPADSLYNTLANEICPMFCHKCEDQQRSPWLERMKKSMILALQDYSSKRMMQQYLTDLYLPTLQNLTDGKPGA
;
A
#
# COMPACT_ATOMS: atom_id res chain seq x y z
N MET A 1 33.21 -20.00 -10.06
CA MET A 1 32.52 -18.89 -10.76
C MET A 1 33.56 -17.79 -10.86
N GLU A 2 34.06 -17.46 -12.06
CA GLU A 2 34.99 -16.33 -12.21
C GLU A 2 34.23 -15.07 -11.75
N LEU A 3 34.74 -14.40 -10.71
CA LEU A 3 34.16 -13.14 -10.24
C LEU A 3 34.39 -12.06 -11.32
N PRO A 4 33.41 -11.17 -11.56
CA PRO A 4 33.47 -10.21 -12.66
C PRO A 4 34.61 -9.19 -12.48
N ASN A 5 35.10 -8.67 -13.62
CA ASN A 5 36.01 -7.52 -13.66
C ASN A 5 35.42 -6.31 -12.89
N ILE A 6 36.29 -5.52 -12.25
CA ILE A 6 35.90 -4.32 -11.49
C ILE A 6 34.98 -3.41 -12.30
N SER A 7 33.84 -3.03 -11.71
CA SER A 7 32.83 -2.21 -12.37
C SER A 7 33.20 -0.73 -12.29
N ALA A 8 33.06 0.04 -13.37
CA ALA A 8 33.27 1.49 -13.31
C ALA A 8 32.23 2.22 -12.43
N LYS A 9 31.13 1.54 -12.09
CA LYS A 9 30.01 2.10 -11.32
C LYS A 9 30.30 2.29 -9.82
N ILE A 10 31.34 1.65 -9.29
CA ILE A 10 31.70 1.76 -7.87
C ILE A 10 32.47 3.03 -7.54
N PHE A 11 32.92 3.79 -8.54
CA PHE A 11 33.66 5.04 -8.36
C PHE A 11 32.67 6.20 -8.29
N HIS A 12 32.46 6.75 -7.10
CA HIS A 12 31.59 7.89 -6.85
C HIS A 12 32.40 9.19 -6.78
N THR A 13 31.76 10.30 -6.42
CA THR A 13 32.38 11.65 -6.47
C THR A 13 33.61 11.79 -5.58
N TYR A 14 33.68 11.08 -4.44
CA TYR A 14 34.78 11.22 -3.48
C TYR A 14 35.28 9.90 -2.85
N ASP A 15 34.60 8.78 -3.11
CA ASP A 15 34.99 7.46 -2.59
C ASP A 15 34.70 6.34 -3.60
N VAL A 16 35.17 5.14 -3.26
CA VAL A 16 34.81 3.90 -3.94
C VAL A 16 33.80 3.14 -3.08
N ARG A 17 32.64 2.75 -3.59
CA ARG A 17 31.60 2.07 -2.79
C ARG A 17 30.85 1.02 -3.61
N GLY A 18 30.49 -0.10 -2.98
CA GLY A 18 29.76 -1.18 -3.64
C GLY A 18 29.27 -2.26 -2.69
N VAL A 19 28.39 -3.15 -3.19
CA VAL A 19 27.94 -4.31 -2.41
C VAL A 19 29.05 -5.35 -2.34
N TYR A 20 29.36 -5.83 -1.15
CA TYR A 20 30.36 -6.88 -0.94
C TYR A 20 29.72 -8.27 -0.96
N PRO A 21 30.32 -9.31 -1.59
CA PRO A 21 31.56 -9.30 -2.37
C PRO A 21 31.34 -9.03 -3.88
N ILE A 22 30.15 -8.60 -4.28
CA ILE A 22 29.69 -8.55 -5.68
C ILE A 22 30.43 -7.45 -6.47
N ASP A 23 30.32 -6.21 -6.00
CA ASP A 23 30.89 -5.03 -6.64
C ASP A 23 32.29 -4.71 -6.09
N LEU A 24 32.46 -4.92 -4.77
CA LEU A 24 33.70 -4.67 -4.04
C LEU A 24 34.14 -5.94 -3.31
N ASN A 25 35.39 -6.36 -3.49
CA ASN A 25 35.99 -7.55 -2.86
C ASN A 25 37.51 -7.36 -2.79
N PHE A 26 38.25 -8.35 -2.26
CA PHE A 26 39.71 -8.30 -2.20
C PHE A 26 40.38 -7.88 -3.52
N ARG A 27 39.98 -8.47 -4.66
CA ARG A 27 40.64 -8.22 -5.96
C ARG A 27 40.41 -6.79 -6.44
N SER A 28 39.19 -6.29 -6.36
CA SER A 28 38.90 -4.91 -6.77
C SER A 28 39.55 -3.90 -5.83
N ALA A 29 39.54 -4.14 -4.51
CA ALA A 29 40.26 -3.29 -3.55
C ALA A 29 41.78 -3.31 -3.78
N TYR A 30 42.35 -4.46 -4.16
CA TYR A 30 43.76 -4.60 -4.50
C TYR A 30 44.14 -3.76 -5.73
N GLN A 31 43.30 -3.78 -6.77
CA GLN A 31 43.49 -2.92 -7.95
C GLN A 31 43.39 -1.44 -7.59
N VAL A 32 42.42 -1.05 -6.75
CA VAL A 32 42.29 0.32 -6.25
C VAL A 32 43.53 0.73 -5.45
N ALA A 33 44.09 -0.16 -4.62
CA ALA A 33 45.30 0.11 -3.85
C ALA A 33 46.52 0.43 -4.73
N HIS A 34 46.75 -0.36 -5.80
CA HIS A 34 47.80 -0.08 -6.78
C HIS A 34 47.62 1.27 -7.47
N ALA A 35 46.39 1.61 -7.83
CA ALA A 35 46.08 2.91 -8.43
C ALA A 35 46.35 4.06 -7.46
N PHE A 36 45.93 3.92 -6.20
CA PHE A 36 46.17 4.89 -5.14
C PHE A 36 47.65 5.15 -4.92
N PHE A 37 48.48 4.12 -4.71
CA PHE A 37 49.92 4.28 -4.50
C PHE A 37 50.66 4.86 -5.71
N ALA A 38 50.13 4.67 -6.92
CA ALA A 38 50.67 5.27 -8.13
C ALA A 38 50.30 6.76 -8.28
N LEU A 39 49.11 7.15 -7.83
CA LEU A 39 48.62 8.54 -7.91
C LEU A 39 49.08 9.40 -6.73
N CYS A 40 49.34 8.78 -5.57
CA CYS A 40 49.89 9.43 -4.38
C CYS A 40 51.34 8.99 -4.17
N PRO A 41 52.33 9.56 -4.87
CA PRO A 41 53.72 9.16 -4.71
C PRO A 41 54.24 9.56 -3.32
N GLY A 42 54.85 8.60 -2.64
CA GLY A 42 55.36 8.75 -1.28
C GLY A 42 55.92 7.44 -0.76
N GLN A 43 56.29 7.44 0.52
CA GLN A 43 56.83 6.26 1.20
C GLN A 43 55.95 5.81 2.37
N ARG A 44 55.34 6.75 3.11
CA ARG A 44 54.64 6.47 4.36
C ARG A 44 53.16 6.76 4.24
N TYR A 45 52.33 5.75 4.47
CA TYR A 45 50.87 5.82 4.39
C TYR A 45 50.23 5.27 5.66
N VAL A 46 48.95 5.60 5.87
CA VAL A 46 48.16 5.12 6.99
C VAL A 46 46.85 4.50 6.51
N ILE A 47 46.39 3.43 7.15
CA ILE A 47 45.11 2.78 6.85
C ILE A 47 44.32 2.48 8.12
N GLY A 48 43.00 2.59 8.04
CA GLY A 48 42.07 2.15 9.07
C GLY A 48 40.82 1.55 8.44
N TYR A 49 39.98 0.96 9.26
CA TYR A 49 38.75 0.35 8.81
C TYR A 49 37.65 0.38 9.88
N ASP A 50 36.40 0.27 9.48
CA ASP A 50 35.25 0.23 10.40
C ASP A 50 34.91 -1.19 10.87
N MET A 51 33.86 -1.33 11.68
CA MET A 51 33.41 -2.59 12.26
C MET A 51 32.79 -3.60 11.28
N ARG A 52 32.64 -3.30 9.99
CA ARG A 52 31.97 -4.22 9.04
C ARG A 52 32.78 -5.50 8.86
N LYS A 53 32.08 -6.65 8.74
CA LYS A 53 32.72 -7.97 8.58
C LYS A 53 33.60 -8.09 7.33
N SER A 54 33.29 -7.32 6.28
CA SER A 54 34.07 -7.27 5.03
C SER A 54 35.31 -6.38 5.12
N SER A 55 35.37 -5.48 6.09
CA SER A 55 36.43 -4.47 6.22
C SER A 55 37.84 -5.05 6.40
N PRO A 56 38.07 -6.11 7.23
CA PRO A 56 39.39 -6.73 7.34
C PRO A 56 39.96 -7.28 6.03
N GLU A 57 39.11 -7.83 5.15
CA GLU A 57 39.53 -8.36 3.85
C GLU A 57 39.97 -7.23 2.91
N LEU A 58 39.17 -6.16 2.82
CA LEU A 58 39.50 -5.01 1.98
C LEU A 58 40.75 -4.27 2.50
N HIS A 59 40.89 -4.16 3.82
CA HIS A 59 42.12 -3.66 4.46
C HIS A 59 43.35 -4.49 4.06
N ALA A 60 43.23 -5.82 4.09
CA ALA A 60 44.33 -6.71 3.69
C ALA A 60 44.78 -6.50 2.25
N ALA A 61 43.88 -6.16 1.33
CA ALA A 61 44.23 -5.86 -0.05
C ALA A 61 45.24 -4.70 -0.16
N PHE A 62 45.07 -3.64 0.64
CA PHE A 62 46.00 -2.51 0.69
C PHE A 62 47.33 -2.87 1.36
N VAL A 63 47.31 -3.68 2.42
CA VAL A 63 48.54 -4.16 3.09
C VAL A 63 49.39 -4.98 2.12
N VAL A 64 48.77 -5.89 1.36
CA VAL A 64 49.47 -6.70 0.37
C VAL A 64 50.04 -5.85 -0.75
N ALA A 65 49.26 -4.92 -1.30
CA ALA A 65 49.73 -4.02 -2.35
C ALA A 65 50.89 -3.13 -1.87
N ALA A 66 50.81 -2.60 -0.64
CA ALA A 66 51.88 -1.79 -0.05
C ALA A 66 53.19 -2.59 0.09
N GLY A 67 53.12 -3.83 0.60
CA GLY A 67 54.29 -4.69 0.76
C GLY A 67 54.98 -5.00 -0.56
N GLU A 68 54.22 -5.28 -1.62
CA GLU A 68 54.77 -5.51 -2.96
C GLU A 68 55.41 -4.28 -3.59
N LEU A 69 54.78 -3.12 -3.39
CA LEU A 69 55.25 -1.85 -3.92
C LEU A 69 56.35 -1.20 -3.05
N GLY A 70 56.78 -1.89 -1.98
CA GLY A 70 57.80 -1.41 -1.05
C GLY A 70 57.38 -0.16 -0.26
N LYS A 71 56.09 0.01 0.00
CA LYS A 71 55.52 1.15 0.75
C LYS A 71 55.40 0.80 2.24
N GLU A 72 55.61 1.80 3.09
CA GLU A 72 55.33 1.69 4.52
C GLU A 72 53.87 2.04 4.76
N LEU A 73 53.07 1.07 5.20
CA LEU A 73 51.65 1.25 5.52
C LEU A 73 51.41 0.96 6.99
N ASP A 74 51.20 2.03 7.77
CA ASP A 74 50.84 1.93 9.19
C ASP A 74 49.33 1.67 9.31
N SER A 75 48.93 0.61 10.03
CA SER A 75 47.50 0.38 10.32
C SER A 75 47.11 1.03 11.64
N LEU A 76 45.95 1.68 11.68
CA LEU A 76 45.29 2.11 12.92
C LEU A 76 44.29 1.08 13.44
N GLY A 77 44.09 -0.02 12.70
CA GLY A 77 43.08 -1.02 13.04
C GLY A 77 41.65 -0.49 12.85
N MET A 78 40.78 -0.86 13.77
CA MET A 78 39.37 -0.45 13.77
C MET A 78 39.21 0.96 14.34
N VAL A 79 38.92 1.95 13.49
CA VAL A 79 38.87 3.37 13.86
C VAL A 79 37.77 4.13 13.12
N ALA A 80 37.37 5.31 13.62
CA ALA A 80 36.51 6.24 12.88
C ALA A 80 37.26 6.96 11.76
N THR A 81 36.52 7.47 10.76
CA THR A 81 37.09 8.16 9.60
C THR A 81 37.94 9.38 10.00
N ASP A 82 37.49 10.14 11.00
CA ASP A 82 38.20 11.32 11.53
C ASP A 82 39.66 11.04 11.95
N LYS A 83 39.94 9.85 12.50
CA LYS A 83 41.28 9.48 12.96
C LYS A 83 42.25 9.31 11.79
N ILE A 84 41.77 8.90 10.61
CA ILE A 84 42.59 8.80 9.40
C ILE A 84 42.98 10.18 8.90
N TYR A 85 42.03 11.12 8.82
CA TYR A 85 42.32 12.49 8.43
C TYR A 85 43.27 13.17 9.40
N PHE A 86 43.03 13.02 10.71
CA PHE A 86 43.93 13.51 11.75
C PHE A 86 45.34 12.93 11.62
N ALA A 87 45.46 11.61 11.42
CA ALA A 87 46.77 10.97 11.30
C ALA A 87 47.55 11.53 10.11
N VAL A 88 46.91 11.66 8.94
CA VAL A 88 47.53 12.23 7.73
C VAL A 88 47.98 13.67 7.96
N GLY A 89 47.13 14.52 8.54
CA GLY A 89 47.44 15.92 8.79
C GLY A 89 48.50 16.13 9.88
N LYS A 90 48.38 15.43 11.01
CA LYS A 90 49.24 15.63 12.19
C LYS A 90 50.61 15.00 12.07
N PHE A 91 50.69 13.80 11.49
CA PHE A 91 51.92 13.02 11.38
C PHE A 91 52.51 13.04 9.95
N GLU A 92 51.93 13.88 9.07
CA GLU A 92 52.41 14.16 7.72
C GLU A 92 52.58 12.91 6.82
N TYR A 93 51.67 11.93 6.94
CA TYR A 93 51.64 10.80 6.01
C TYR A 93 51.44 11.28 4.57
N ASP A 94 52.01 10.55 3.62
CA ASP A 94 51.91 10.84 2.19
C ASP A 94 50.51 10.52 1.63
N GLY A 95 49.71 9.73 2.36
CA GLY A 95 48.30 9.49 2.09
C GLY A 95 47.64 8.60 3.15
N GLY A 96 46.31 8.58 3.14
CA GLY A 96 45.48 7.83 4.07
C GLY A 96 44.38 7.03 3.36
N ILE A 97 44.04 5.87 3.94
CA ILE A 97 42.96 5.00 3.45
C ILE A 97 42.01 4.70 4.61
N MET A 98 40.71 4.88 4.39
CA MET A 98 39.69 4.44 5.33
C MET A 98 38.72 3.48 4.63
N ILE A 99 38.65 2.24 5.12
CA ILE A 99 37.69 1.24 4.64
C ILE A 99 36.37 1.43 5.38
N THR A 100 35.36 1.97 4.67
CA THR A 100 34.01 2.24 5.19
C THR A 100 33.02 2.53 4.07
N ALA A 101 31.75 2.16 4.25
CA ALA A 101 30.64 2.65 3.42
C ALA A 101 29.81 3.75 4.10
N SER A 102 30.43 4.49 5.02
CA SER A 102 29.75 5.51 5.82
C SER A 102 28.50 4.96 6.50
N HIS A 103 27.32 5.55 6.27
CA HIS A 103 26.04 5.13 6.85
C HIS A 103 25.33 3.95 6.16
N ASN A 104 25.84 3.41 5.05
CA ASN A 104 25.13 2.36 4.30
C ASN A 104 24.92 1.06 5.11
N PRO A 105 23.97 0.18 4.74
CA PRO A 105 23.78 -1.10 5.42
C PRO A 105 24.99 -2.06 5.38
N GLU A 106 24.98 -3.11 6.19
CA GLU A 106 26.11 -4.05 6.38
C GLU A 106 26.64 -4.71 5.09
N ILE A 107 25.78 -4.89 4.10
CA ILE A 107 26.13 -5.52 2.81
C ILE A 107 26.98 -4.61 1.91
N TRP A 108 27.01 -3.31 2.20
CA TRP A 108 27.82 -2.33 1.49
C TRP A 108 29.16 -2.13 2.20
N ASN A 109 30.23 -1.93 1.43
CA ASN A 109 31.49 -1.40 1.95
C ASN A 109 32.11 -0.41 0.94
N GLY A 110 33.14 0.32 1.37
CA GLY A 110 33.76 1.35 0.55
C GLY A 110 35.17 1.70 1.00
N ILE A 111 35.78 2.63 0.26
CA ILE A 111 37.16 3.07 0.42
C ILE A 111 37.20 4.59 0.22
N LYS A 112 37.50 5.33 1.29
CA LYS A 112 37.84 6.75 1.24
C LYS A 112 39.36 6.88 1.10
N LEU A 113 39.81 7.66 0.11
CA LEU A 113 41.22 7.87 -0.22
C LEU A 113 41.61 9.33 -0.03
N VAL A 114 42.68 9.57 0.72
CA VAL A 114 43.17 10.92 1.03
C VAL A 114 44.64 11.06 0.66
N ALA A 115 44.98 12.16 0.00
CA ALA A 115 46.35 12.51 -0.34
C ALA A 115 47.01 13.35 0.75
N LYS A 116 48.34 13.47 0.67
CA LYS A 116 49.17 14.30 1.55
C LYS A 116 48.59 15.70 1.77
N GLY A 117 48.60 16.12 3.04
CA GLY A 117 48.03 17.40 3.46
C GLY A 117 46.50 17.39 3.55
N VAL A 118 45.89 16.21 3.71
CA VAL A 118 44.45 15.98 3.85
C VAL A 118 43.65 16.49 2.64
N LYS A 119 44.17 16.22 1.44
CA LYS A 119 43.53 16.63 0.19
C LYS A 119 42.71 15.49 -0.41
N SER A 120 41.54 15.82 -0.95
CA SER A 120 40.73 14.88 -1.72
C SER A 120 41.44 14.47 -3.02
N LEU A 121 41.27 13.22 -3.41
CA LEU A 121 41.71 12.71 -4.72
C LEU A 121 40.57 12.78 -5.74
N ASP A 122 40.91 13.03 -6.99
CA ASP A 122 39.94 12.94 -8.08
C ASP A 122 39.65 11.47 -8.39
N MET A 123 38.43 11.02 -8.05
CA MET A 123 38.01 9.64 -8.26
C MET A 123 37.96 9.25 -9.74
N ASN A 124 37.86 10.20 -10.68
CA ASN A 124 38.00 9.88 -12.10
C ASN A 124 39.44 9.49 -12.45
N GLN A 125 40.44 10.15 -11.87
CA GLN A 125 41.84 9.76 -12.06
C GLN A 125 42.12 8.38 -11.45
N VAL A 126 41.56 8.11 -10.26
CA VAL A 126 41.67 6.77 -9.63
C VAL A 126 41.04 5.72 -10.54
N LYS A 127 39.81 5.95 -11.02
CA LYS A 127 39.11 5.08 -11.97
C LYS A 127 39.94 4.84 -13.23
N GLU A 128 40.36 5.90 -13.92
CA GLU A 128 41.20 5.81 -15.12
C GLU A 128 42.48 5.02 -14.87
N LYS A 129 43.11 5.24 -13.71
CA LYS A 129 44.33 4.51 -13.33
C LYS A 129 44.05 3.03 -13.11
N VAL A 130 42.97 2.66 -12.42
CA VAL A 130 42.56 1.27 -12.20
C VAL A 130 42.33 0.54 -13.52
N PHE A 131 41.62 1.17 -14.47
CA PHE A 131 41.31 0.53 -15.76
C PHE A 131 42.47 0.55 -16.77
N SER A 132 43.47 1.43 -16.59
CA SER A 132 44.63 1.51 -17.50
C SER A 132 45.84 0.70 -17.04
N GLN A 133 45.97 0.43 -15.74
CA GLN A 133 47.10 -0.33 -15.20
C GLN A 133 46.91 -1.84 -15.40
N LYS A 134 48.01 -2.55 -15.67
CA LYS A 134 48.04 -4.01 -15.66
C LYS A 134 48.51 -4.48 -14.29
N VAL A 135 47.58 -4.97 -13.49
CA VAL A 135 47.84 -5.58 -12.18
C VAL A 135 47.40 -7.03 -12.28
N GLU A 136 48.28 -7.97 -11.93
CA GLU A 136 47.94 -9.39 -11.93
C GLU A 136 46.90 -9.69 -10.86
N ASP A 137 45.90 -10.50 -11.20
CA ASP A 137 44.90 -10.96 -10.24
C ASP A 137 45.59 -11.77 -9.13
N LYS A 138 45.36 -11.36 -7.89
CA LYS A 138 45.92 -12.00 -6.71
C LYS A 138 44.83 -12.68 -5.89
N GLU A 139 45.12 -13.87 -5.40
CA GLU A 139 44.27 -14.55 -4.44
C GLU A 139 44.39 -13.92 -3.05
N MET A 140 43.29 -13.91 -2.31
CA MET A 140 43.26 -13.39 -0.95
C MET A 140 44.23 -14.19 -0.06
N PRO A 141 45.14 -13.53 0.69
CA PRO A 141 45.98 -14.23 1.63
C PRO A 141 45.16 -14.76 2.82
N ASP A 142 45.71 -15.76 3.50
CA ASP A 142 45.20 -16.17 4.82
C ASP A 142 45.40 -15.03 5.82
N LEU A 143 44.29 -14.37 6.21
CA LEU A 143 44.31 -13.20 7.09
C LEU A 143 45.00 -13.49 8.44
N SER A 144 44.94 -14.74 8.92
CA SER A 144 45.60 -15.15 10.17
C SER A 144 47.13 -15.10 10.12
N LYS A 145 47.70 -15.06 8.90
CA LYS A 145 49.15 -15.00 8.64
C LYS A 145 49.63 -13.60 8.25
N LEU A 146 48.72 -12.63 8.12
CA LEU A 146 49.07 -11.26 7.78
C LEU A 146 49.49 -10.53 9.06
N GLU A 147 50.79 -10.26 9.22
CA GLU A 147 51.27 -9.43 10.32
C GLU A 147 50.90 -7.97 10.06
N VAL A 148 49.95 -7.44 10.84
CA VAL A 148 49.56 -6.04 10.82
C VAL A 148 49.91 -5.43 12.16
N THR A 149 50.87 -4.51 12.19
CA THR A 149 51.18 -3.74 13.40
C THR A 149 50.23 -2.56 13.50
N THR A 150 49.49 -2.45 14.60
CA THR A 150 48.56 -1.34 14.86
C THR A 150 49.23 -0.21 15.62
N LYS A 151 49.05 1.03 15.17
CA LYS A 151 49.42 2.25 15.88
C LYS A 151 48.21 2.85 16.57
N ASP A 152 48.38 3.22 17.84
CA ASP A 152 47.37 3.91 18.64
C ASP A 152 47.68 5.41 18.69
N TYR A 153 46.73 6.22 18.24
CA TYR A 153 46.80 7.68 18.22
C TYR A 153 45.72 8.36 19.05
N ASP A 154 45.02 7.63 19.92
CA ASP A 154 43.83 8.13 20.64
C ASP A 154 44.17 9.34 21.52
N ALA A 155 45.23 9.26 22.32
CA ALA A 155 45.65 10.38 23.17
C ALA A 155 46.00 11.65 22.36
N ALA A 156 46.63 11.49 21.20
CA ALA A 156 47.00 12.59 20.32
C ALA A 156 45.76 13.20 19.66
N TYR A 157 44.81 12.37 19.19
CA TYR A 157 43.54 12.79 18.61
C TYR A 157 42.67 13.51 19.65
N THR A 158 42.51 12.95 20.85
CA THR A 158 41.76 13.56 21.95
C THR A 158 42.33 14.94 22.31
N SER A 159 43.66 15.06 22.43
CA SER A 159 44.29 16.36 22.68
C SER A 159 44.05 17.37 21.55
N HIS A 160 43.94 16.91 20.30
CA HIS A 160 43.68 17.76 19.14
C HIS A 160 42.25 18.29 19.12
N VAL A 161 41.23 17.42 19.24
CA VAL A 161 39.83 17.86 19.22
C VAL A 161 39.48 18.75 20.43
N LEU A 162 40.08 18.49 21.60
CA LEU A 162 39.91 19.34 22.78
C LEU A 162 40.59 20.71 22.64
N SER A 163 41.54 20.88 21.72
CA SER A 163 42.22 22.17 21.52
C SER A 163 41.31 23.26 20.92
N PHE A 164 40.15 22.88 20.37
CA PHE A 164 39.18 23.80 19.79
C PHE A 164 38.37 24.57 20.84
N VAL A 165 38.35 24.07 22.09
CA VAL A 165 37.52 24.58 23.18
C VAL A 165 38.34 24.81 24.45
N ASP A 166 37.91 25.75 25.30
CA ASP A 166 38.36 25.82 26.68
C ASP A 166 37.49 24.90 27.54
N SER A 167 37.98 23.68 27.78
CA SER A 167 37.29 22.67 28.59
C SER A 167 36.90 23.14 29.99
N LYS A 168 37.54 24.18 30.55
CA LYS A 168 37.20 24.73 31.87
C LYS A 168 35.90 25.54 31.89
N ILE A 169 35.43 25.98 30.73
CA ILE A 169 34.18 26.74 30.59
C ILE A 169 32.98 25.78 30.54
N ILE A 170 33.19 24.54 30.10
CA ILE A 170 32.14 23.52 30.01
C ILE A 170 31.62 23.23 31.44
N PRO A 171 30.32 23.44 31.71
CA PRO A 171 29.76 23.23 33.04
C PRO A 171 29.49 21.74 33.27
N GLU A 172 29.03 21.40 34.47
CA GLU A 172 28.50 20.07 34.72
C GLU A 172 27.24 19.85 33.87
N LEU A 173 27.29 18.88 32.95
CA LEU A 173 26.22 18.58 32.01
C LEU A 173 25.98 17.07 31.93
N LYS A 174 24.72 16.70 31.77
CA LYS A 174 24.31 15.33 31.43
C LYS A 174 24.01 15.25 29.94
N ILE A 175 24.72 14.40 29.21
CA ILE A 175 24.59 14.27 27.75
C ILE A 175 24.24 12.83 27.41
N VAL A 176 23.27 12.63 26.52
CA VAL A 176 23.03 11.31 25.92
C VAL A 176 23.79 11.25 24.61
N VAL A 177 24.52 10.18 24.39
CA VAL A 177 25.29 9.99 23.15
C VAL A 177 24.84 8.70 22.50
N ASP A 178 24.46 8.79 21.24
CA ASP A 178 24.08 7.68 20.40
C ASP A 178 25.16 7.43 19.35
N ALA A 179 25.79 6.26 19.46
CA ALA A 179 26.81 5.81 18.54
C ALA A 179 26.26 4.90 17.42
N GLY A 180 24.98 4.52 17.46
CA GLY A 180 24.30 3.69 16.46
C GLY A 180 24.98 2.35 16.16
N ASN A 181 25.75 1.79 17.10
CA ASN A 181 26.66 0.65 16.89
C ASN A 181 27.71 0.86 15.78
N GLY A 182 27.94 2.11 15.37
CA GLY A 182 29.00 2.53 14.48
C GLY A 182 30.31 2.83 15.21
N MET A 183 31.16 3.61 14.55
CA MET A 183 32.47 3.98 15.08
C MET A 183 32.43 5.11 16.12
N GLY A 184 31.26 5.74 16.34
CA GLY A 184 31.11 6.92 17.19
C GLY A 184 31.50 6.68 18.65
N GLY A 185 31.09 5.54 19.23
CA GLY A 185 31.38 5.21 20.61
C GLY A 185 32.88 5.06 20.88
N MET A 186 33.59 4.36 19.99
CA MET A 186 35.06 4.22 20.06
C MET A 186 35.78 5.56 19.91
N ASN A 187 35.27 6.46 19.07
CA ASN A 187 35.90 7.75 18.83
C ASN A 187 35.66 8.73 19.99
N ALA A 188 34.44 8.74 20.54
CA ALA A 188 34.01 9.73 21.52
C ALA A 188 34.37 9.38 22.98
N ARG A 189 34.44 8.09 23.35
CA ARG A 189 34.80 7.64 24.72
C ARG A 189 36.08 8.29 25.26
N PRO A 190 37.22 8.26 24.57
CA PRO A 190 38.45 8.89 25.07
C PRO A 190 38.32 10.41 25.27
N VAL A 191 37.52 11.07 24.43
CA VAL A 191 37.27 12.52 24.51
C VAL A 191 36.42 12.85 25.73
N PHE A 192 35.35 12.10 25.98
CA PHE A 192 34.51 12.28 27.16
C PHE A 192 35.24 11.94 28.46
N ALA A 193 36.10 10.91 28.47
CA ALA A 193 36.92 10.57 29.62
C ALA A 193 37.87 11.70 30.06
N ALA A 194 38.27 12.57 29.12
CA ALA A 194 39.07 13.75 29.39
C ALA A 194 38.25 14.97 29.88
N LEU A 195 36.92 14.86 29.97
CA LEU A 195 35.98 15.90 30.40
C LEU A 195 35.16 15.41 31.61
N PRO A 196 35.75 15.34 32.82
CA PRO A 196 35.09 14.77 34.01
C PRO A 196 33.83 15.51 34.47
N GLN A 197 33.60 16.72 33.98
CA GLN A 197 32.36 17.49 34.20
C GLN A 197 31.15 16.92 33.45
N LEU A 198 31.36 16.04 32.46
CA LEU A 198 30.26 15.44 31.70
C LEU A 198 29.81 14.13 32.32
N THR A 199 28.50 13.99 32.52
CA THR A 199 27.87 12.69 32.77
C THR A 199 27.33 12.18 31.44
N ILE A 200 27.92 11.11 30.92
CA ILE A 200 27.54 10.50 29.64
C ILE A 200 26.57 9.35 29.88
N ASP A 201 25.43 9.40 29.20
CA ASP A 201 24.52 8.27 29.03
C ASP A 201 24.80 7.64 27.65
N GLU A 202 25.45 6.48 27.66
CA GLU A 202 25.95 5.81 26.46
C GLU A 202 24.86 4.95 25.80
N MET A 203 24.49 5.28 24.56
CA MET A 203 23.63 4.46 23.71
C MET A 203 24.44 3.84 22.58
N TYR A 204 24.37 2.50 22.49
CA TYR A 204 24.86 1.73 21.34
C TYR A 204 26.35 1.93 21.02
N PHE A 205 27.21 2.06 22.04
CA PHE A 205 28.65 2.33 21.87
C PHE A 205 29.49 1.14 21.37
N GLU A 206 28.98 -0.08 21.49
CA GLU A 206 29.69 -1.28 21.05
C GLU A 206 29.53 -1.45 19.53
N PRO A 207 30.62 -1.44 18.74
CA PRO A 207 30.52 -1.51 17.30
C PRO A 207 30.00 -2.87 16.82
N GLU A 208 28.94 -2.87 16.03
CA GLU A 208 28.34 -4.07 15.45
C GLU A 208 28.02 -3.86 13.97
N ALA A 209 28.57 -4.74 13.11
CA ALA A 209 28.52 -4.61 11.66
C ALA A 209 27.11 -4.49 11.06
N ASN A 210 26.10 -5.04 11.75
CA ASN A 210 24.71 -5.12 11.30
C ASN A 210 23.82 -4.00 11.82
N PHE A 211 24.34 -3.05 12.62
CA PHE A 211 23.58 -1.91 13.16
C PHE A 211 22.24 -2.34 13.83
N PRO A 212 22.29 -3.13 14.92
CA PRO A 212 21.13 -3.86 15.44
C PRO A 212 19.98 -3.01 15.99
N HIS A 213 20.20 -1.73 16.32
CA HIS A 213 19.19 -0.88 16.97
C HIS A 213 18.48 0.06 15.98
N HIS A 214 19.23 0.75 15.12
CA HIS A 214 18.69 1.57 14.04
C HIS A 214 19.74 1.75 12.94
N GLU A 215 19.34 2.23 11.76
CA GLU A 215 20.30 2.62 10.72
C GLU A 215 21.24 3.70 11.27
N ALA A 216 22.55 3.57 11.02
CA ALA A 216 23.55 4.53 11.47
C ALA A 216 23.61 5.78 10.57
N ASN A 217 22.43 6.34 10.28
CA ASN A 217 22.22 7.54 9.49
C ASN A 217 21.35 8.56 10.25
N PRO A 218 21.92 9.29 11.22
CA PRO A 218 21.20 10.28 12.01
C PRO A 218 20.74 11.53 11.23
N ALA A 219 21.09 11.66 9.94
CA ALA A 219 20.49 12.66 9.06
C ALA A 219 19.00 12.37 8.80
N VAL A 220 18.58 11.12 8.94
CA VAL A 220 17.17 10.72 8.98
C VAL A 220 16.69 10.88 10.42
N GLU A 221 15.85 11.89 10.67
CA GLU A 221 15.39 12.28 12.02
C GLU A 221 14.87 11.08 12.84
N ALA A 222 14.21 10.14 12.15
CA ALA A 222 13.77 8.86 12.70
C ALA A 222 14.81 8.11 13.55
N ASN A 223 16.05 8.08 13.07
CA ASN A 223 17.16 7.37 13.69
C ASN A 223 17.64 8.07 14.97
N THR A 224 17.13 9.27 15.28
CA THR A 224 17.40 10.01 16.53
C THR A 224 16.24 9.94 17.52
N ASN A 225 15.14 9.24 17.22
CA ASN A 225 13.96 9.21 18.10
C ASN A 225 14.23 8.58 19.46
N GLU A 226 15.03 7.51 19.51
CA GLU A 226 15.40 6.88 20.78
C GLU A 226 16.31 7.80 21.59
N LEU A 227 17.28 8.44 20.93
CA LEU A 227 18.08 9.49 21.54
C LEU A 227 17.20 10.61 22.12
N SER A 228 16.22 11.11 21.36
CA SER A 228 15.28 12.15 21.81
C SER A 228 14.49 11.73 23.04
N LYS A 229 13.96 10.51 23.05
CA LYS A 229 13.26 9.94 24.21
C LYS A 229 14.19 9.80 25.41
N GLN A 230 15.40 9.31 25.20
CA GLN A 230 16.38 9.12 26.26
C GLN A 230 16.81 10.47 26.87
N VAL A 231 17.01 11.50 26.05
CA VAL A 231 17.30 12.88 26.52
C VAL A 231 16.22 13.38 27.47
N VAL A 232 14.94 13.27 27.08
CA VAL A 232 13.82 13.71 27.92
C VAL A 232 13.69 12.85 29.17
N THR A 233 13.73 11.52 29.03
CA THR A 233 13.53 10.57 30.13
C THR A 233 14.60 10.71 31.21
N THR A 234 15.83 11.00 30.79
CA THR A 234 16.97 11.11 31.69
C THR A 234 17.22 12.53 32.18
N ASN A 235 16.40 13.50 31.74
CA ASN A 235 16.58 14.95 31.93
C ASN A 235 17.98 15.42 31.53
N ALA A 236 18.48 14.95 30.38
CA ALA A 236 19.75 15.38 29.83
C ALA A 236 19.68 16.79 29.23
N ASN A 237 20.83 17.46 29.17
CA ASN A 237 20.96 18.82 28.65
C ASN A 237 20.99 18.88 27.11
N MET A 238 21.36 17.79 26.44
CA MET A 238 21.28 17.60 24.99
C MET A 238 21.59 16.14 24.64
N GLY A 239 21.25 15.75 23.42
CA GLY A 239 21.64 14.47 22.81
C GLY A 239 22.59 14.68 21.63
N ILE A 240 23.49 13.74 21.39
CA ILE A 240 24.41 13.70 20.25
C ILE A 240 24.25 12.37 19.53
N ALA A 241 24.14 12.37 18.21
CA ALA A 241 24.17 11.16 17.38
C ALA A 241 25.30 11.22 16.35
N PHE A 242 26.01 10.11 16.20
CA PHE A 242 27.02 9.90 15.15
C PHE A 242 26.51 8.99 14.05
N ASP A 243 26.98 9.21 12.83
CA ASP A 243 26.75 8.27 11.74
C ASP A 243 27.72 7.09 11.78
N GLY A 244 27.53 6.10 10.90
CA GLY A 244 28.22 4.80 10.97
C GLY A 244 29.74 4.87 11.09
N ASP A 245 30.39 5.84 10.43
CA ASP A 245 31.84 6.05 10.48
C ASP A 245 32.28 7.29 11.26
N ALA A 246 31.33 7.96 11.91
CA ALA A 246 31.46 9.03 12.89
C ALA A 246 32.15 10.32 12.41
N ASP A 247 32.14 10.59 11.10
CA ASP A 247 32.59 11.87 10.55
C ASP A 247 31.47 12.93 10.50
N ARG A 248 30.23 12.55 10.84
CA ARG A 248 29.08 13.45 10.97
C ARG A 248 28.49 13.46 12.37
N CYS A 249 27.90 14.60 12.73
CA CYS A 249 27.33 14.84 14.05
C CYS A 249 25.95 15.48 13.97
N PHE A 250 25.03 14.96 14.76
CA PHE A 250 23.66 15.44 14.84
C PHE A 250 23.28 15.65 16.30
N VAL A 251 22.35 16.57 16.55
CA VAL A 251 22.08 17.05 17.90
C VAL A 251 20.58 17.12 18.15
N VAL A 252 20.21 16.72 19.37
CA VAL A 252 18.87 16.88 19.92
C VAL A 252 18.96 17.84 21.11
N ASP A 253 18.04 18.80 21.20
CA ASP A 253 18.00 19.73 22.33
C ASP A 253 17.47 19.10 23.63
N GLU A 254 17.49 19.86 24.73
CA GLU A 254 17.08 19.38 26.05
C GLU A 254 15.59 19.01 26.14
N LYS A 255 14.78 19.36 25.13
CA LYS A 255 13.36 19.03 25.03
C LYS A 255 13.11 17.78 24.18
N GLY A 256 14.18 17.13 23.69
CA GLY A 256 14.05 16.00 22.78
C GLY A 256 13.72 16.40 21.34
N ILE A 257 13.94 17.67 20.96
CA ILE A 257 13.64 18.15 19.60
C ILE A 257 14.94 18.14 18.79
N TYR A 258 14.92 17.44 17.66
CA TYR A 258 16.02 17.38 16.70
C TYR A 258 16.39 18.80 16.23
N VAL A 259 17.69 19.05 16.06
CA VAL A 259 18.22 20.31 15.53
C VAL A 259 18.72 20.08 14.10
N PRO A 260 17.97 20.53 13.07
CA PRO A 260 18.36 20.33 11.67
C PRO A 260 19.75 20.90 11.35
N ALA A 261 20.44 20.27 10.39
CA ALA A 261 21.83 20.60 10.05
C ALA A 261 22.05 22.07 9.64
N ASN A 262 21.07 22.72 9.01
CA ASN A 262 21.15 24.14 8.67
C ASN A 262 21.12 25.06 9.91
N GLN A 263 20.34 24.69 10.95
CA GLN A 263 20.31 25.40 12.23
C GLN A 263 21.61 25.15 13.02
N MET A 264 22.12 23.91 12.97
CA MET A 264 23.43 23.56 13.53
C MET A 264 24.55 24.38 12.89
N MET A 265 24.58 24.46 11.56
CA MET A 265 25.57 25.27 10.83
C MET A 265 25.47 26.75 11.22
N ALA A 266 24.27 27.31 11.34
CA ALA A 266 24.07 28.70 11.76
C ALA A 266 24.58 28.93 13.19
N LEU A 267 24.26 28.02 14.12
CA LEU A 267 24.74 28.09 15.50
C LEU A 267 26.27 28.02 15.58
N LEU A 268 26.91 27.08 14.88
CA LEU A 268 28.37 26.95 14.86
C LEU A 268 29.03 28.17 14.21
N THR A 269 28.44 28.70 13.13
CA THR A 269 28.90 29.94 12.49
C THR A 269 28.89 31.11 13.46
N LYS A 270 27.81 31.27 14.23
CA LYS A 270 27.70 32.27 15.29
C LYS A 270 28.78 32.10 16.35
N ILE A 271 28.94 30.88 16.89
CA ILE A 271 29.95 30.56 17.92
C ILE A 271 31.35 30.95 17.42
N LEU A 272 31.68 30.56 16.20
CA LEU A 272 33.01 30.76 15.63
C LEU A 272 33.29 32.20 15.24
N LEU A 273 32.32 32.94 14.68
CA LEU A 273 32.50 34.36 14.35
C LEU A 273 32.52 35.26 15.59
N GLU A 274 31.88 34.86 16.70
CA GLU A 274 32.08 35.54 17.98
C GLU A 274 33.53 35.40 18.50
N LYS A 275 34.15 34.23 18.28
CA LYS A 275 35.54 33.95 18.69
C LYS A 275 36.55 34.56 17.71
N PHE A 276 36.24 34.53 16.42
CA PHE A 276 37.09 34.97 15.31
C PHE A 276 36.28 35.79 14.29
N PRO A 277 36.09 37.10 14.53
CA PRO A 277 35.37 37.97 13.61
C PRO A 277 36.05 38.08 12.24
N GLU A 278 35.27 38.51 11.23
CA GLU A 278 35.75 38.81 9.87
C GLU A 278 36.36 37.64 9.07
N GLN A 279 36.17 36.41 9.56
CA GLN A 279 36.64 35.20 8.88
C GLN A 279 35.70 34.76 7.74
N ILE A 280 36.22 33.90 6.87
CA ILE A 280 35.47 33.30 5.76
C ILE A 280 34.72 32.06 6.25
N ILE A 281 33.45 31.95 5.88
CA ILE A 281 32.58 30.81 6.18
C ILE A 281 32.07 30.22 4.86
N ILE A 282 32.15 28.90 4.74
CA ILE A 282 31.68 28.14 3.57
C ILE A 282 30.32 27.50 3.85
N SER A 283 29.40 27.60 2.91
CA SER A 283 28.12 26.86 2.95
C SER A 283 27.74 26.36 1.56
N ASP A 284 27.00 25.25 1.50
CA ASP A 284 26.41 24.81 0.23
C ASP A 284 25.21 25.69 -0.20
N TYR A 285 24.76 25.56 -1.45
CA TYR A 285 23.64 26.34 -1.97
C TYR A 285 22.25 25.86 -1.50
N ARG A 286 22.13 24.79 -0.71
CA ARG A 286 20.84 24.17 -0.38
C ARG A 286 20.05 25.00 0.63
N SER A 287 20.66 25.39 1.74
CA SER A 287 20.04 26.26 2.76
C SER A 287 21.03 27.30 3.25
N ILE A 288 20.70 28.59 3.12
CA ILE A 288 21.63 29.70 3.39
C ILE A 288 21.08 30.80 4.29
N TYR A 289 19.76 30.92 4.50
CA TYR A 289 19.19 32.10 5.18
C TYR A 289 19.65 32.24 6.64
N ALA A 290 19.65 31.14 7.40
CA ALA A 290 20.11 31.14 8.78
C ALA A 290 21.61 31.44 8.90
N ILE A 291 22.40 30.94 7.95
CA ILE A 291 23.86 31.10 7.93
C ILE A 291 24.25 32.51 7.50
N ASP A 292 23.70 33.00 6.39
CA ASP A 292 23.96 34.36 5.89
C ASP A 292 23.57 35.41 6.95
N HIS A 293 22.53 35.15 7.75
CA HIS A 293 22.17 35.98 8.90
C HIS A 293 23.31 36.07 9.92
N GLU A 294 23.84 34.94 10.37
CA GLU A 294 24.92 34.90 11.37
C GLU A 294 26.27 35.38 10.80
N ILE A 295 26.56 35.11 9.53
CA ILE A 295 27.73 35.67 8.83
C ILE A 295 27.66 37.19 8.84
N THR A 296 26.51 37.77 8.45
CA THR A 296 26.33 39.23 8.42
C THR A 296 26.47 39.83 9.81
N LYS A 297 25.85 39.21 10.82
CA LYS A 297 25.90 39.66 12.21
C LYS A 297 27.31 39.58 12.81
N GLY A 298 28.07 38.54 12.48
CA GLY A 298 29.46 38.33 12.87
C GLY A 298 30.49 39.04 11.99
N LYS A 299 30.04 39.83 11.00
CA LYS A 299 30.88 40.51 9.99
C LYS A 299 31.78 39.56 9.18
N GLY A 300 31.41 38.29 9.07
CA GLY A 300 32.12 37.29 8.27
C GLY A 300 31.97 37.51 6.77
N LYS A 301 32.66 36.67 5.98
CA LYS A 301 32.57 36.68 4.51
C LYS A 301 32.02 35.33 4.02
N PRO A 302 30.85 35.31 3.33
CA PRO A 302 30.29 34.06 2.84
C PRO A 302 30.99 33.62 1.55
N VAL A 303 31.26 32.31 1.44
CA VAL A 303 31.63 31.64 0.19
C VAL A 303 30.65 30.48 -0.01
N LYS A 304 29.94 30.48 -1.14
CA LYS A 304 28.92 29.47 -1.46
C LYS A 304 29.47 28.50 -2.49
N ILE A 305 29.27 27.20 -2.28
CA ILE A 305 29.84 26.14 -3.14
C ILE A 305 28.79 25.09 -3.52
N THR A 306 29.10 24.33 -4.57
CA THR A 306 28.37 23.10 -4.93
C THR A 306 28.49 22.08 -3.79
N SER A 307 27.39 21.38 -3.51
CA SER A 307 27.34 20.40 -2.41
C SER A 307 28.24 19.19 -2.70
N GLY A 308 29.01 18.74 -1.71
CA GLY A 308 29.80 17.51 -1.78
C GLY A 308 31.15 17.63 -1.07
N HIS A 309 31.51 16.59 -0.31
CA HIS A 309 32.69 16.60 0.55
C HIS A 309 33.99 17.05 -0.15
N SER A 310 34.30 16.55 -1.37
CA SER A 310 35.49 16.99 -2.12
C SER A 310 35.49 18.48 -2.47
N TYR A 311 34.33 19.06 -2.78
CA TYR A 311 34.21 20.49 -3.07
C TYR A 311 34.39 21.32 -1.81
N SER A 312 33.83 20.85 -0.69
CA SER A 312 33.98 21.48 0.63
C SER A 312 35.44 21.51 1.08
N VAL A 313 36.16 20.38 1.02
CA VAL A 313 37.59 20.31 1.37
C VAL A 313 38.43 21.20 0.45
N ALA A 314 38.19 21.16 -0.86
CA ALA A 314 38.92 22.00 -1.83
C ALA A 314 38.72 23.50 -1.55
N ALA A 315 37.48 23.93 -1.30
CA ALA A 315 37.15 25.32 -1.02
C ALA A 315 37.70 25.78 0.34
N MET A 316 37.67 24.92 1.37
CA MET A 316 38.27 25.20 2.67
C MET A 316 39.78 25.50 2.54
N HIS A 317 40.49 24.75 1.69
CA HIS A 317 41.90 25.02 1.37
C HIS A 317 42.09 26.28 0.51
N GLU A 318 41.33 26.42 -0.58
CA GLU A 318 41.46 27.53 -1.53
C GLU A 318 41.27 28.89 -0.85
N HIS A 319 40.22 29.00 -0.03
CA HIS A 319 39.87 30.25 0.63
C HIS A 319 40.48 30.41 2.02
N ASN A 320 41.18 29.38 2.52
CA ASN A 320 41.65 29.32 3.91
C ASN A 320 40.50 29.63 4.89
N ALA A 321 39.32 29.08 4.61
CA ALA A 321 38.08 29.39 5.32
C ALA A 321 38.13 28.84 6.74
N LEU A 322 37.63 29.60 7.72
CA LEU A 322 37.64 29.21 9.13
C LEU A 322 36.81 27.93 9.34
N PHE A 323 35.62 27.93 8.73
CA PHE A 323 34.60 26.93 8.93
C PHE A 323 33.80 26.73 7.64
N GLY A 324 33.38 25.50 7.41
CA GLY A 324 32.38 25.17 6.41
C GLY A 324 31.43 24.12 6.93
N ALA A 325 30.23 24.04 6.40
CA ALA A 325 29.37 22.88 6.66
C ALA A 325 28.41 22.61 5.50
N GLU A 326 27.87 21.41 5.52
CA GLU A 326 26.88 20.93 4.57
C GLU A 326 25.61 20.48 5.30
N ASN A 327 24.46 20.56 4.63
CA ASN A 327 23.20 20.02 5.19
C ASN A 327 23.24 18.48 5.41
N SER A 328 24.28 17.79 4.93
CA SER A 328 24.56 16.37 5.18
C SER A 328 25.05 16.07 6.60
N GLY A 329 25.36 17.09 7.40
CA GLY A 329 25.91 16.96 8.76
C GLY A 329 27.44 16.89 8.82
N HIS A 330 28.14 17.20 7.71
CA HIS A 330 29.59 17.38 7.70
C HIS A 330 29.96 18.80 8.11
N TYR A 331 30.93 18.94 9.02
CA TYR A 331 31.39 20.22 9.56
C TYR A 331 32.91 20.33 9.47
N TYR A 332 33.40 21.23 8.61
CA TYR A 332 34.79 21.41 8.23
C TYR A 332 35.44 22.53 9.02
N PHE A 333 36.68 22.32 9.48
CA PHE A 333 37.42 23.31 10.26
C PHE A 333 38.81 23.53 9.68
N ARG A 334 39.21 24.81 9.50
CA ARG A 334 40.55 25.17 9.03
C ARG A 334 41.65 24.48 9.83
N ASP A 335 41.52 24.58 11.15
CA ASP A 335 42.54 24.14 12.09
C ASP A 335 42.48 22.61 12.32
N ASN A 336 41.45 21.94 11.75
CA ASN A 336 41.40 20.50 11.55
C ASN A 336 41.86 20.14 10.11
N PHE A 337 42.92 20.77 9.63
CA PHE A 337 43.48 20.53 8.31
C PHE A 337 42.50 20.74 7.14
N SER A 338 41.53 21.65 7.31
CA SER A 338 40.49 21.95 6.30
C SER A 338 39.58 20.77 5.93
N VAL A 339 39.43 19.79 6.82
CA VAL A 339 38.56 18.61 6.67
C VAL A 339 37.48 18.59 7.76
N ASP A 340 36.48 17.74 7.58
CA ASP A 340 35.39 17.53 8.52
C ASP A 340 35.82 16.76 9.78
N ASN A 341 34.98 16.88 10.82
CA ASN A 341 35.11 16.14 12.06
C ASN A 341 33.75 16.04 12.76
N GLY A 342 33.38 14.83 13.20
CA GLY A 342 32.14 14.62 13.94
C GLY A 342 32.22 15.10 15.39
N THR A 343 33.41 15.20 15.98
CA THR A 343 33.58 15.46 17.42
C THR A 343 33.63 16.94 17.79
N ILE A 344 34.34 17.76 17.02
CA ILE A 344 34.52 19.20 17.28
C ILE A 344 33.19 19.99 17.38
N PRO A 345 32.17 19.75 16.52
CA PRO A 345 30.92 20.51 16.55
C PRO A 345 30.22 20.51 17.91
N PHE A 346 30.05 19.33 18.53
CA PHE A 346 29.36 19.26 19.80
C PHE A 346 30.22 19.85 20.94
N LEU A 347 31.55 19.72 20.89
CA LEU A 347 32.44 20.33 21.89
C LEU A 347 32.26 21.86 21.91
N LEU A 348 32.21 22.49 20.73
CA LEU A 348 31.96 23.92 20.59
C LEU A 348 30.62 24.33 21.20
N ILE A 349 29.58 23.51 21.02
CA ILE A 349 28.27 23.74 21.63
C ILE A 349 28.34 23.62 23.15
N LEU A 350 29.02 22.61 23.69
CA LEU A 350 29.19 22.43 25.14
C LEU A 350 29.91 23.63 25.79
N GLU A 351 31.00 24.12 25.18
CA GLU A 351 31.70 25.34 25.62
C GLU A 351 30.73 26.54 25.62
N TYR A 352 29.93 26.66 24.57
CA TYR A 352 29.05 27.80 24.37
C TYR A 352 27.81 27.80 25.30
N LEU A 353 27.27 26.62 25.64
CA LEU A 353 26.28 26.46 26.69
C LEU A 353 26.84 26.96 28.04
N GLY A 354 28.09 26.60 28.36
CA GLY A 354 28.80 27.11 29.54
C GLY A 354 29.00 28.62 29.55
N LYS A 355 29.45 29.19 28.42
CA LYS A 355 29.69 30.63 28.26
C LYS A 355 28.41 31.45 28.42
N THR A 356 27.27 30.95 27.92
CA THR A 356 26.03 31.72 27.85
C THR A 356 25.04 31.42 28.99
N GLY A 357 25.16 30.25 29.63
CA GLY A 357 24.20 29.76 30.61
C GLY A 357 22.81 29.45 30.03
N LYS A 358 22.66 29.45 28.70
CA LYS A 358 21.40 29.18 28.00
C LYS A 358 21.26 27.69 27.69
N LYS A 359 20.03 27.23 27.53
CA LYS A 359 19.72 25.90 26.99
C LYS A 359 19.88 25.86 25.49
N LEU A 360 20.07 24.68 24.91
CA LEU A 360 20.24 24.54 23.47
C LEU A 360 18.99 25.01 22.70
N SER A 361 17.79 24.70 23.18
CA SER A 361 16.55 25.16 22.53
C SER A 361 16.43 26.69 22.47
N GLU A 362 17.01 27.42 23.44
CA GLU A 362 17.06 28.90 23.45
C GLU A 362 18.10 29.46 22.49
N LEU A 363 19.15 28.68 22.16
CA LEU A 363 20.20 29.11 21.25
C LEU A 363 19.77 29.03 19.79
N VAL A 364 18.86 28.09 19.46
CA VAL A 364 18.36 27.85 18.10
C VAL A 364 16.96 28.42 17.84
N SER A 365 16.30 29.00 18.85
CA SER A 365 14.89 29.46 18.74
C SER A 365 14.66 30.44 17.59
N TYR A 366 15.56 31.39 17.38
CA TYR A 366 15.47 32.34 16.25
C TYR A 366 15.41 31.62 14.90
N TYR A 367 16.19 30.55 14.70
CA TYR A 367 16.17 29.80 13.45
C TYR A 367 14.89 28.97 13.29
N ARG A 368 14.21 28.61 14.38
CA ARG A 368 12.94 27.88 14.36
C ARG A 368 11.73 28.77 14.13
N GLU A 369 11.79 29.99 14.67
CA GLU A 369 10.63 30.90 14.74
C GLU A 369 10.62 31.94 13.61
N GLU A 370 11.79 32.29 13.03
CA GLU A 370 11.92 33.40 12.08
C GLU A 370 12.42 32.99 10.69
N ILE A 371 12.91 31.75 10.53
CA ILE A 371 13.47 31.23 9.27
C ILE A 371 12.89 29.84 9.01
N PHE A 372 11.97 29.76 8.05
CA PHE A 372 11.31 28.53 7.68
C PHE A 372 12.02 27.91 6.47
N THR A 373 11.99 26.58 6.41
CA THR A 373 12.48 25.81 5.26
C THR A 373 11.49 24.70 4.94
N SER A 374 11.29 24.41 3.65
CA SER A 374 10.48 23.26 3.23
C SER A 374 11.15 21.92 3.58
N GLY A 375 12.47 21.91 3.79
CA GLY A 375 13.26 20.70 3.67
C GLY A 375 13.47 20.31 2.20
N GLU A 376 14.30 19.29 1.97
CA GLU A 376 14.64 18.82 0.62
C GLU A 376 13.56 17.87 0.08
N HIS A 377 12.65 18.37 -0.75
CA HIS A 377 11.61 17.61 -1.42
C HIS A 377 12.17 16.84 -2.63
N ASN A 378 12.00 15.52 -2.66
CA ASN A 378 12.45 14.68 -3.76
C ASN A 378 11.37 14.59 -4.85
N PHE A 379 11.74 14.72 -6.12
CA PHE A 379 10.86 14.52 -7.28
C PHE A 379 11.51 13.54 -8.23
N ILE A 380 10.93 12.37 -8.44
CA ILE A 380 11.42 11.36 -9.39
C ILE A 380 11.16 11.87 -10.81
N LEU A 381 12.22 12.15 -11.56
CA LEU A 381 12.14 12.56 -12.96
C LEU A 381 11.58 11.40 -13.80
N VAL A 382 10.58 11.71 -14.64
CA VAL A 382 10.03 10.74 -15.59
C VAL A 382 11.16 10.29 -16.56
N PRO A 383 11.24 9.00 -16.93
CA PRO A 383 12.26 8.54 -17.87
C PRO A 383 12.24 9.35 -19.18
N GLY A 384 13.38 9.95 -19.55
CA GLY A 384 13.52 10.79 -20.74
C GLY A 384 13.31 12.30 -20.51
N THR A 385 12.98 12.74 -19.29
CA THR A 385 12.86 14.17 -18.94
C THR A 385 14.16 14.93 -19.18
N ASN A 386 14.05 16.08 -19.87
CA ASN A 386 15.15 17.02 -20.02
C ASN A 386 15.12 18.07 -18.90
N ILE A 387 16.15 18.07 -18.04
CA ILE A 387 16.20 18.95 -16.86
C ILE A 387 16.14 20.44 -17.21
N GLU A 388 16.65 20.86 -18.37
CA GLU A 388 16.58 22.27 -18.77
C GLU A 388 15.16 22.73 -19.06
N ASN A 389 14.28 21.83 -19.52
CA ASN A 389 12.86 22.16 -19.69
C ASN A 389 12.21 22.42 -18.34
N VAL A 390 12.50 21.58 -17.34
CA VAL A 390 12.02 21.76 -15.97
C VAL A 390 12.48 23.10 -15.40
N TYR A 391 13.75 23.45 -15.59
CA TYR A 391 14.25 24.76 -15.16
C TYR A 391 13.61 25.93 -15.89
N ASN A 392 13.33 25.81 -17.19
CA ASN A 392 12.63 26.85 -17.93
C ASN A 392 11.19 27.03 -17.45
N ASN A 393 10.49 25.94 -17.13
CA ASN A 393 9.14 25.96 -16.57
C ASN A 393 9.14 26.67 -15.20
N LEU A 394 10.10 26.33 -14.32
CA LEU A 394 10.26 27.00 -13.02
C LEU A 394 10.58 28.49 -13.17
N ARG A 395 11.47 28.87 -14.09
CA ARG A 395 11.77 30.29 -14.39
C ARG A 395 10.53 31.04 -14.88
N ALA A 396 9.72 30.42 -15.73
CA ALA A 396 8.51 31.01 -16.27
C ALA A 396 7.41 31.16 -15.19
N ALA A 397 7.30 30.19 -14.28
CA ALA A 397 6.32 30.20 -13.20
C ALA A 397 6.64 31.23 -12.11
N PHE A 398 7.92 31.53 -11.89
CA PHE A 398 8.37 32.49 -10.89
C PHE A 398 9.19 33.64 -11.51
N PRO A 399 8.55 34.55 -12.25
CA PRO A 399 9.23 35.67 -12.87
C PRO A 399 9.75 36.67 -11.82
N GLY A 400 10.88 37.32 -12.10
CA GLY A 400 11.42 38.41 -11.29
C GLY A 400 12.47 38.03 -10.24
N GLY A 401 12.78 36.73 -10.07
CA GLY A 401 13.86 36.26 -9.21
C GLY A 401 15.24 36.39 -9.84
N LYS A 402 16.27 36.62 -9.02
CA LYS A 402 17.68 36.55 -9.45
C LYS A 402 18.06 35.08 -9.60
N VAL A 403 18.40 34.68 -10.83
CA VAL A 403 18.71 33.28 -11.18
C VAL A 403 20.21 33.04 -11.20
N SER A 404 20.65 31.89 -10.69
CA SER A 404 22.01 31.37 -10.86
C SER A 404 21.98 29.85 -10.99
N THR A 405 23.02 29.24 -11.57
CA THR A 405 23.07 27.79 -11.78
C THR A 405 24.35 27.05 -11.34
N PRO A 406 24.89 27.30 -10.13
CA PRO A 406 26.13 26.65 -9.66
C PRO A 406 25.95 25.19 -9.19
N ASP A 407 24.73 24.78 -8.82
CA ASP A 407 24.39 23.43 -8.32
C ASP A 407 22.93 23.08 -8.68
N GLY A 408 22.60 23.14 -9.98
CA GLY A 408 21.22 23.11 -10.47
C GLY A 408 20.63 24.52 -10.62
N LEU A 409 19.32 24.70 -10.46
CA LEU A 409 18.65 26.01 -10.55
C LEU A 409 18.51 26.64 -9.16
N VAL A 410 19.05 27.84 -8.98
CA VAL A 410 18.81 28.67 -7.77
C VAL A 410 18.09 29.95 -8.18
N MET A 411 17.01 30.28 -7.47
CA MET A 411 16.22 31.49 -7.69
C MET A 411 16.01 32.23 -6.37
N GLU A 412 16.43 33.49 -6.31
CA GLU A 412 16.33 34.35 -5.13
C GLU A 412 15.33 35.50 -5.37
N PHE A 413 14.40 35.70 -4.45
CA PHE A 413 13.37 36.74 -4.48
C PHE A 413 13.44 37.63 -3.23
N GLU A 414 12.63 38.68 -3.19
CA GLU A 414 12.44 39.45 -1.97
C GLU A 414 11.69 38.60 -0.93
N GLY A 415 12.39 38.17 0.13
CA GLY A 415 11.82 37.45 1.27
C GLY A 415 11.89 35.92 1.21
N TRP A 416 12.13 35.30 0.05
CA TRP A 416 12.25 33.84 -0.11
C TRP A 416 13.16 33.43 -1.26
N ARG A 417 13.60 32.17 -1.25
CA ARG A 417 14.42 31.58 -2.31
C ARG A 417 14.07 30.10 -2.52
N MET A 418 14.47 29.57 -3.66
CA MET A 418 14.45 28.14 -3.92
C MET A 418 15.73 27.64 -4.59
N SER A 419 16.06 26.37 -4.35
CA SER A 419 17.10 25.62 -5.04
C SER A 419 16.54 24.30 -5.55
N ALA A 420 16.70 24.00 -6.83
CA ALA A 420 16.29 22.76 -7.48
C ALA A 420 17.53 22.08 -8.11
N ARG A 421 17.96 20.95 -7.55
CA ARG A 421 19.20 20.25 -7.94
C ARG A 421 18.93 18.81 -8.39
N PRO A 422 19.52 18.32 -9.48
CA PRO A 422 19.39 16.93 -9.87
C PRO A 422 20.24 16.05 -8.95
N SER A 423 19.79 14.84 -8.67
CA SER A 423 20.59 13.83 -8.01
C SER A 423 21.65 13.29 -8.98
N ASN A 424 22.88 13.10 -8.49
CA ASN A 424 23.98 12.57 -9.29
C ASN A 424 23.88 11.05 -9.52
N THR A 425 23.12 10.35 -8.66
CA THR A 425 23.06 8.88 -8.62
C THR A 425 21.66 8.33 -8.86
N GLU A 426 20.63 9.17 -8.81
CA GLU A 426 19.24 8.78 -8.92
C GLU A 426 18.53 9.69 -9.94
N PRO A 427 17.48 9.23 -10.64
CA PRO A 427 16.71 10.06 -11.56
C PRO A 427 15.75 10.96 -10.76
N LYS A 428 16.30 11.83 -9.90
CA LYS A 428 15.53 12.70 -9.00
C LYS A 428 15.94 14.16 -9.15
N LEU A 429 14.98 15.07 -9.06
CA LEU A 429 15.17 16.49 -8.83
C LEU A 429 14.82 16.78 -7.38
N ARG A 430 15.72 17.44 -6.67
CA ARG A 430 15.60 17.73 -5.24
C ARG A 430 15.39 19.22 -5.06
N ILE A 431 14.30 19.63 -4.43
CA ILE A 431 13.90 21.04 -4.31
C ILE A 431 13.84 21.43 -2.85
N ASN A 432 14.44 22.58 -2.51
CA ASN A 432 14.35 23.19 -1.20
C ASN A 432 13.93 24.67 -1.34
N VAL A 433 13.05 25.12 -0.45
CA VAL A 433 12.56 26.49 -0.36
C VAL A 433 12.88 27.04 1.03
N GLU A 434 13.32 28.29 1.10
CA GLU A 434 13.54 29.03 2.35
C GLU A 434 12.78 30.36 2.31
N SER A 435 12.11 30.70 3.41
CA SER A 435 11.40 31.97 3.57
C SER A 435 11.39 32.42 5.04
N ARG A 436 11.08 33.69 5.27
CA ARG A 436 10.69 34.21 6.61
C ARG A 436 9.20 33.99 6.91
N SER A 437 8.45 33.35 6.02
CA SER A 437 7.02 33.06 6.17
C SER A 437 6.73 31.62 5.75
N GLN A 438 6.18 30.82 6.68
CA GLN A 438 5.74 29.45 6.37
C GLN A 438 4.69 29.45 5.25
N THR A 439 3.73 30.38 5.28
CA THR A 439 2.70 30.50 4.23
C THR A 439 3.32 30.69 2.84
N GLN A 440 4.41 31.44 2.73
CA GLN A 440 5.10 31.66 1.46
C GLN A 440 5.84 30.39 0.99
N ILE A 441 6.31 29.54 1.89
CA ILE A 441 6.86 28.23 1.55
C ILE A 441 5.76 27.35 0.98
N ASP A 442 4.63 27.27 1.67
CA ASP A 442 3.52 26.41 1.26
C ASP A 442 2.98 26.83 -0.12
N GLU A 443 2.82 28.14 -0.36
CA GLU A 443 2.41 28.71 -1.66
C GLU A 443 3.44 28.41 -2.77
N ALA A 444 4.74 28.61 -2.48
CA ALA A 444 5.81 28.35 -3.45
C ALA A 444 5.92 26.86 -3.78
N MET A 445 5.84 25.99 -2.78
CA MET A 445 5.89 24.54 -2.96
C MET A 445 4.70 24.03 -3.76
N LEU A 446 3.48 24.48 -3.45
CA LEU A 446 2.29 24.12 -4.22
C LEU A 446 2.44 24.48 -5.70
N LYS A 447 2.92 25.70 -5.98
CA LYS A 447 3.16 26.14 -7.36
C LYS A 447 4.32 25.41 -8.04
N ILE A 448 5.40 25.07 -7.32
CA ILE A 448 6.50 24.25 -7.84
C ILE A 448 5.96 22.88 -8.28
N HIS A 449 5.14 22.23 -7.45
CA HIS A 449 4.49 20.96 -7.78
C HIS A 449 3.65 21.05 -9.06
N GLU A 450 2.79 22.06 -9.17
CA GLU A 450 1.95 22.29 -10.37
C GLU A 450 2.80 22.43 -11.64
N VAL A 451 3.97 23.05 -11.54
CA VAL A 451 4.82 23.39 -12.69
C VAL A 451 5.64 22.20 -13.19
N ILE A 452 6.02 21.28 -12.31
CA ILE A 452 6.94 20.17 -12.66
C ILE A 452 6.25 18.80 -12.69
N MET A 453 4.95 18.71 -12.39
CA MET A 453 4.20 17.44 -12.32
C MET A 453 4.19 16.63 -13.63
N THR A 454 4.37 17.28 -14.79
CA THR A 454 4.46 16.60 -16.09
C THR A 454 5.83 15.95 -16.34
N ASP A 455 6.86 16.46 -15.67
CA ASP A 455 8.26 16.09 -15.90
C ASP A 455 8.83 15.25 -14.75
N ALA A 456 8.22 15.32 -13.55
CA ALA A 456 8.65 14.64 -12.35
C ALA A 456 7.49 14.32 -11.39
N VAL A 457 7.56 13.17 -10.72
CA VAL A 457 6.60 12.72 -9.71
C VAL A 457 7.16 13.01 -8.33
N TYR A 458 6.42 13.73 -7.48
CA TYR A 458 6.84 13.99 -6.10
C TYR A 458 7.02 12.68 -5.33
N GLN A 459 8.21 12.48 -4.75
CA GLN A 459 8.52 11.44 -3.80
C GLN A 459 8.43 12.04 -2.41
N ASP A 460 7.36 11.70 -1.71
CA ASP A 460 7.08 12.27 -0.40
C ASP A 460 8.08 11.75 0.66
N ASN A 461 8.84 12.67 1.25
CA ASN A 461 9.73 12.39 2.39
C ASN A 461 8.95 12.11 3.69
N GLN A 462 7.62 12.20 3.71
CA GLN A 462 6.84 11.89 4.91
C GLN A 462 6.80 10.39 5.23
N SER A 463 7.92 9.79 5.62
CA SER A 463 7.88 8.61 6.50
C SER A 463 7.33 8.95 7.91
N ASP A 464 7.03 10.22 8.19
CA ASP A 464 6.83 10.78 9.53
C ASP A 464 5.48 10.55 10.20
N GLU A 465 4.41 10.16 9.51
CA GLU A 465 3.16 9.85 10.23
C GLU A 465 3.26 8.54 11.04
N ASN A 466 4.20 7.65 10.71
CA ASN A 466 4.35 6.35 11.39
C ASN A 466 5.52 6.34 12.40
N LEU A 467 6.24 7.46 12.53
CA LEU A 467 7.43 7.56 13.36
C LEU A 467 7.06 7.77 14.83
N GLY A 468 7.32 6.75 15.64
CA GLY A 468 6.86 6.65 17.03
C GLY A 468 5.73 5.64 17.25
N MET A 469 5.12 5.14 16.17
CA MET A 469 4.14 4.06 16.26
C MET A 469 4.82 2.72 16.58
N THR A 470 4.27 1.98 17.53
CA THR A 470 4.66 0.57 17.76
C THR A 470 4.31 -0.26 16.52
N THR A 471 4.96 -1.42 16.36
CA THR A 471 4.61 -2.40 15.31
C THR A 471 3.11 -2.73 15.31
N GLU A 472 2.49 -2.77 16.49
CA GLU A 472 1.05 -2.93 16.68
C GLU A 472 0.25 -1.77 16.08
N GLN A 473 0.62 -0.52 16.37
CA GLN A 473 -0.05 0.66 15.82
C GLN A 473 0.08 0.73 14.29
N LYS A 474 1.26 0.39 13.76
CA LYS A 474 1.50 0.31 12.30
C LYS A 474 0.65 -0.80 11.66
N PHE A 475 0.50 -1.94 12.32
CA PHE A 475 -0.37 -3.02 11.86
C PHE A 475 -1.83 -2.61 11.88
N ASP A 476 -2.30 -2.01 12.97
CA ASP A 476 -3.67 -1.49 13.08
C ASP A 476 -3.98 -0.48 11.96
N GLN A 477 -3.08 0.48 11.71
CA GLN A 477 -3.21 1.43 10.62
C GLN A 477 -3.23 0.76 9.24
N SER A 478 -2.43 -0.30 9.05
CA SER A 478 -2.38 -1.07 7.80
C SER A 478 -3.68 -1.81 7.51
N ILE A 479 -4.39 -2.26 8.55
CA ILE A 479 -5.65 -3.02 8.41
C ILE A 479 -6.90 -2.13 8.45
N ARG A 480 -6.80 -0.88 8.91
CA ARG A 480 -7.86 0.16 8.86
C ARG A 480 -8.31 0.53 7.45
N ASN A 481 -7.62 0.05 6.42
CA ASN A 481 -8.00 0.21 5.02
C ASN A 481 -7.93 -1.15 4.32
N LEU A 482 -9.03 -1.58 3.69
CA LEU A 482 -9.11 -2.91 3.08
C LEU A 482 -8.23 -3.11 1.84
N TRP A 483 -7.48 -2.11 1.36
CA TRP A 483 -6.59 -2.24 0.21
C TRP A 483 -5.64 -3.43 0.30
N PHE A 484 -5.21 -3.79 1.52
CA PHE A 484 -4.41 -4.99 1.73
C PHE A 484 -5.06 -6.26 1.17
N THR A 485 -6.39 -6.34 1.13
CA THR A 485 -7.11 -7.56 0.68
C THR A 485 -6.98 -7.86 -0.81
N TRP A 486 -6.44 -6.94 -1.62
CA TRP A 486 -6.19 -7.15 -3.05
C TRP A 486 -4.83 -6.64 -3.55
N ASN A 487 -3.93 -6.20 -2.65
CA ASN A 487 -2.54 -5.96 -2.98
C ASN A 487 -1.67 -7.12 -2.44
N PRO A 488 -1.14 -8.00 -3.31
CA PRO A 488 -0.34 -9.15 -2.87
C PRO A 488 1.03 -8.77 -2.28
N HIS A 489 1.49 -7.54 -2.50
CA HIS A 489 2.73 -6.99 -1.93
C HIS A 489 2.51 -6.31 -0.57
N HIS A 490 1.26 -6.27 -0.06
CA HIS A 490 0.92 -5.69 1.24
C HIS A 490 0.94 -6.72 2.39
N ILE A 491 0.40 -6.38 3.57
CA ILE A 491 0.29 -7.23 4.78
C ILE A 491 -0.58 -8.51 4.63
N LEU A 492 -1.25 -8.71 3.49
CA LEU A 492 -2.19 -9.82 3.30
C LEU A 492 -1.60 -11.21 3.56
N PRO A 493 -0.38 -11.55 3.11
CA PRO A 493 0.10 -12.89 3.35
C PRO A 493 0.40 -13.15 4.86
N ILE A 494 0.47 -12.11 5.71
CA ILE A 494 0.71 -12.20 7.17
C ILE A 494 -0.60 -12.62 7.75
N ILE A 495 -1.68 -11.93 7.37
CA ILE A 495 -3.06 -12.27 7.72
C ILE A 495 -3.36 -13.71 7.29
N ASP A 496 -2.92 -14.15 6.10
CA ASP A 496 -3.08 -15.53 5.63
C ASP A 496 -2.25 -16.55 6.45
N LEU A 497 -1.12 -16.16 7.06
CA LEU A 497 -0.32 -17.03 7.95
C LEU A 497 -0.99 -17.23 9.31
N TYR A 498 -1.80 -16.27 9.76
CA TYR A 498 -2.56 -16.32 11.02
C TYR A 498 -3.93 -16.99 10.88
N GLY A 499 -4.39 -17.23 9.64
CA GLY A 499 -5.68 -17.84 9.37
C GLY A 499 -5.72 -19.32 9.76
N ASP A 500 -6.37 -19.62 10.89
CA ASP A 500 -6.63 -20.96 11.40
C ASP A 500 -7.83 -21.66 10.67
N GLY A 501 -7.74 -21.76 9.35
CA GLY A 501 -8.83 -22.34 8.55
C GLY A 501 -9.95 -21.36 8.19
N TRP A 502 -10.85 -21.74 7.27
CA TRP A 502 -11.85 -20.82 6.71
C TRP A 502 -13.07 -20.61 7.59
N ARG A 503 -13.30 -21.47 8.59
CA ARG A 503 -14.51 -21.41 9.42
C ARG A 503 -14.41 -20.49 10.63
N LYS A 504 -13.19 -20.11 11.04
CA LYS A 504 -12.95 -19.30 12.26
C LYS A 504 -13.21 -17.80 12.08
N ASN A 505 -13.14 -17.27 10.86
CA ASN A 505 -13.50 -15.88 10.48
C ASN A 505 -12.99 -14.82 11.46
N THR A 506 -11.79 -14.99 11.99
CA THR A 506 -11.25 -14.12 13.04
C THR A 506 -10.80 -12.78 12.42
N PRO A 507 -11.27 -11.63 12.93
CA PRO A 507 -10.84 -10.34 12.41
C PRO A 507 -9.35 -10.08 12.69
N PRO A 508 -8.61 -9.43 11.77
CA PRO A 508 -7.17 -9.22 11.90
C PRO A 508 -6.79 -8.35 13.10
N THR A 509 -7.67 -7.45 13.54
CA THR A 509 -7.55 -6.64 14.78
C THR A 509 -7.32 -7.51 16.03
N LYS A 510 -7.81 -8.77 16.05
CA LYS A 510 -7.63 -9.70 17.16
C LYS A 510 -6.33 -10.51 17.09
N TYR A 511 -5.61 -10.50 15.97
CA TYR A 511 -4.44 -11.38 15.81
C TYR A 511 -3.33 -11.04 16.79
N LEU A 512 -3.05 -9.76 17.03
CA LEU A 512 -2.02 -9.35 17.99
C LEU A 512 -2.36 -9.79 19.42
N SER A 513 -3.62 -9.64 19.85
CA SER A 513 -4.04 -10.07 21.18
C SER A 513 -4.08 -11.61 21.32
N MET A 514 -4.37 -12.34 20.24
CA MET A 514 -4.45 -13.81 20.24
C MET A 514 -3.07 -14.49 20.19
N PHE A 515 -2.16 -14.02 19.34
CA PHE A 515 -0.87 -14.67 19.10
C PHE A 515 0.29 -14.02 19.85
N GLY A 516 0.11 -12.78 20.32
CA GLY A 516 1.08 -12.01 21.09
C GLY A 516 2.13 -11.31 20.23
N GLN A 517 2.59 -10.14 20.68
CA GLN A 517 3.55 -9.27 19.99
C GLN A 517 4.82 -10.02 19.53
N LYS A 518 5.37 -10.87 20.39
CA LYS A 518 6.60 -11.64 20.12
C LYS A 518 6.47 -12.59 18.93
N TYR A 519 5.30 -13.22 18.75
CA TYR A 519 5.08 -14.11 17.60
C TYR A 519 4.88 -13.27 16.33
N PHE A 520 4.22 -12.12 16.45
CA PHE A 520 4.04 -11.17 15.35
C PHE A 520 5.36 -10.62 14.82
N ASP A 521 6.22 -10.13 15.69
CA ASP A 521 7.55 -9.64 15.33
C ASP A 521 8.40 -10.74 14.66
N ASN A 522 8.30 -11.98 15.17
CA ASN A 522 9.00 -13.14 14.58
C ASN A 522 8.52 -13.46 13.17
N VAL A 523 7.21 -13.33 12.88
CA VAL A 523 6.67 -13.53 11.53
C VAL A 523 7.16 -12.43 10.59
N LEU A 524 7.15 -11.16 11.03
CA LEU A 524 7.70 -10.04 10.26
C LEU A 524 9.18 -10.26 9.93
N GLU A 525 9.98 -10.64 10.92
CA GLU A 525 11.42 -10.89 10.80
C GLU A 525 11.71 -12.08 9.87
N LYS A 526 11.08 -13.24 10.11
CA LYS A 526 11.30 -14.45 9.29
C LYS A 526 10.89 -14.29 7.83
N LYS A 527 9.91 -13.44 7.55
CA LYS A 527 9.42 -13.19 6.18
C LYS A 527 10.04 -11.96 5.54
N ALA A 528 10.89 -11.22 6.26
CA ALA A 528 11.50 -9.96 5.83
C ALA A 528 10.46 -8.95 5.34
N TRP A 529 9.35 -8.78 6.07
CA TRP A 529 8.30 -7.85 5.67
C TRP A 529 8.40 -6.52 6.37
N ASP A 530 8.48 -5.48 5.55
CA ASP A 530 8.53 -4.09 5.97
C ASP A 530 7.10 -3.53 6.09
N ILE A 531 6.62 -3.41 7.33
CA ILE A 531 5.30 -2.83 7.61
C ILE A 531 5.23 -1.34 7.27
N ASP A 532 6.36 -0.62 7.32
CA ASP A 532 6.45 0.77 6.91
C ASP A 532 6.36 0.89 5.38
N GLN A 533 6.93 -0.06 4.64
CA GLN A 533 6.73 -0.14 3.19
C GLN A 533 5.25 -0.32 2.84
N ASN A 534 4.52 -1.15 3.58
CA ASN A 534 3.08 -1.34 3.34
C ASN A 534 2.29 -0.05 3.55
N LEU A 535 2.55 0.66 4.65
CA LEU A 535 1.91 1.96 4.92
C LEU A 535 2.28 3.02 3.86
N ARG A 536 3.54 3.03 3.40
CA ARG A 536 3.96 3.89 2.27
C ARG A 536 3.21 3.54 1.00
N LEU A 537 3.13 2.26 0.63
CA LEU A 537 2.38 1.80 -0.54
C LEU A 537 0.90 2.19 -0.46
N LEU A 538 0.27 2.09 0.72
CA LEU A 538 -1.11 2.48 0.93
C LEU A 538 -1.30 3.99 0.77
N ARG A 539 -0.38 4.79 1.34
CA ARG A 539 -0.40 6.23 1.17
C ARG A 539 -0.23 6.60 -0.31
N ASP A 540 0.76 6.01 -0.97
CA ASP A 540 1.05 6.26 -2.37
C ASP A 540 -0.16 5.91 -3.24
N TYR A 541 -0.80 4.76 -2.99
CA TYR A 541 -2.06 4.36 -3.64
C TYR A 541 -3.19 5.38 -3.47
N ARG A 542 -3.33 5.98 -2.28
CA ARG A 542 -4.36 6.99 -1.98
C ARG A 542 -4.04 8.36 -2.54
N ALA A 543 -2.75 8.70 -2.66
CA ALA A 543 -2.27 10.00 -3.10
C ALA A 543 -1.93 10.05 -4.60
N ARG A 544 -2.26 9.01 -5.37
CA ARG A 544 -1.93 8.94 -6.81
C ARG A 544 -2.50 10.15 -7.56
N PRO A 545 -1.65 10.99 -8.18
CA PRO A 545 -2.10 12.23 -8.83
C PRO A 545 -2.82 11.96 -10.17
N GLU A 546 -2.47 10.86 -10.85
CA GLU A 546 -3.12 10.42 -12.09
C GLU A 546 -3.82 9.08 -11.89
N THR A 547 -5.16 9.09 -11.92
CA THR A 547 -5.99 7.89 -11.92
C THR A 547 -6.65 7.70 -13.28
N TRP A 548 -7.21 6.53 -13.55
CA TRP A 548 -7.96 6.33 -14.79
C TRP A 548 -9.11 7.35 -14.91
N PHE A 549 -9.80 7.63 -13.80
CA PHE A 549 -10.89 8.59 -13.79
C PHE A 549 -10.43 10.04 -14.04
N SER A 550 -9.23 10.43 -13.60
CA SER A 550 -8.69 11.76 -13.91
C SER A 550 -8.48 11.94 -15.42
N LYS A 551 -7.93 10.93 -16.10
CA LYS A 551 -7.79 10.90 -17.57
C LYS A 551 -9.15 10.87 -18.29
N PHE A 552 -10.11 10.10 -17.79
CA PHE A 552 -11.46 10.08 -18.32
C PHE A 552 -12.12 11.46 -18.27
N CYS A 553 -11.86 12.23 -17.21
CA CYS A 553 -12.36 13.60 -17.01
C CYS A 553 -11.72 14.62 -17.96
N GLU A 554 -10.51 14.37 -18.49
CA GLU A 554 -9.90 15.22 -19.53
C GLU A 554 -10.68 15.11 -20.85
N GLN A 555 -11.12 13.89 -21.18
CA GLN A 555 -11.91 13.60 -22.39
C GLN A 555 -13.40 13.93 -22.20
N ASN A 556 -13.89 13.85 -20.95
CA ASN A 556 -15.29 14.08 -20.59
C ASN A 556 -15.39 15.10 -19.44
N PRO A 557 -15.26 16.41 -19.72
CA PRO A 557 -15.19 17.44 -18.67
C PRO A 557 -16.38 17.46 -17.71
N LEU A 558 -17.56 17.00 -18.15
CA LEU A 558 -18.75 16.92 -17.31
C LEU A 558 -18.57 15.96 -16.12
N ALA A 559 -17.79 14.89 -16.28
CA ALA A 559 -17.51 13.92 -15.23
C ALA A 559 -16.77 14.55 -14.03
N LYS A 560 -16.07 15.69 -14.22
CA LYS A 560 -15.40 16.41 -13.12
C LYS A 560 -16.34 16.85 -12.01
N LYS A 561 -17.64 16.99 -12.29
CA LYS A 561 -18.67 17.29 -11.26
C LYS A 561 -18.68 16.26 -10.13
N LEU A 562 -18.31 15.02 -10.42
CA LEU A 562 -18.27 13.95 -9.43
C LEU A 562 -17.21 14.16 -8.34
N TYR A 563 -16.14 14.92 -8.60
CA TYR A 563 -15.15 15.25 -7.55
C TYR A 563 -15.74 16.10 -6.42
N GLY A 564 -16.69 16.99 -6.73
CA GLY A 564 -17.38 17.79 -5.72
C GLY A 564 -18.55 17.05 -5.07
N ASN A 565 -19.30 16.30 -5.89
CA ASN A 565 -20.54 15.64 -5.49
C ASN A 565 -20.54 14.18 -6.02
N PRO A 566 -20.12 13.20 -5.20
CA PRO A 566 -19.79 11.85 -5.66
C PRO A 566 -21.02 11.04 -6.09
N ILE A 567 -20.78 9.82 -6.57
CA ILE A 567 -21.82 8.80 -6.75
C ILE A 567 -22.08 8.12 -5.41
N ALA A 568 -23.34 8.00 -4.98
CA ALA A 568 -23.68 7.16 -3.83
C ALA A 568 -24.23 5.81 -4.30
N TYR A 569 -23.50 4.74 -3.99
CA TYR A 569 -23.81 3.37 -4.38
C TYR A 569 -24.46 2.63 -3.21
N PHE A 570 -25.77 2.38 -3.30
CA PHE A 570 -26.56 1.75 -2.26
C PHE A 570 -26.70 0.26 -2.51
N CYS A 571 -26.33 -0.56 -1.52
CA CYS A 571 -26.56 -2.00 -1.57
C CYS A 571 -26.86 -2.57 -0.18
N MET A 572 -27.72 -3.58 -0.14
CA MET A 572 -28.08 -4.28 1.08
C MET A 572 -26.93 -5.12 1.65
N GLU A 573 -25.98 -5.53 0.81
CA GLU A 573 -24.87 -6.43 1.18
C GLU A 573 -23.54 -6.06 0.51
N TYR A 574 -22.42 -6.32 1.20
CA TYR A 574 -21.06 -6.09 0.69
C TYR A 574 -20.12 -7.25 1.03
N GLY A 575 -19.72 -8.02 0.02
CA GLY A 575 -18.81 -9.15 0.14
C GLY A 575 -17.36 -8.73 -0.08
N LEU A 576 -16.74 -8.18 0.96
CA LEU A 576 -15.40 -7.58 0.88
C LEU A 576 -14.28 -8.52 1.32
N ILE A 577 -14.55 -9.29 2.37
CA ILE A 577 -13.61 -10.15 3.10
C ILE A 577 -14.41 -11.21 3.91
N ASP A 578 -13.75 -12.25 4.40
CA ASP A 578 -14.39 -13.41 5.06
C ASP A 578 -14.83 -13.16 6.51
N TRP A 579 -14.07 -12.37 7.26
CA TRP A 579 -14.37 -12.07 8.66
C TRP A 579 -15.46 -11.01 8.87
N LEU A 580 -15.79 -10.21 7.85
CA LEU A 580 -16.90 -9.25 7.89
C LEU A 580 -18.12 -9.80 7.13
N GLN A 581 -19.02 -10.48 7.84
CA GLN A 581 -20.07 -11.29 7.22
C GLN A 581 -21.35 -10.52 6.85
N ILE A 582 -21.20 -9.33 6.26
CA ILE A 582 -22.32 -8.49 5.81
C ILE A 582 -22.79 -8.81 4.38
N TYR A 583 -22.65 -10.08 3.97
CA TYR A 583 -23.05 -10.55 2.64
C TYR A 583 -23.56 -12.00 2.65
N SER A 584 -24.42 -12.33 1.67
CA SER A 584 -25.06 -13.65 1.58
C SER A 584 -24.76 -14.38 0.26
N GLY A 585 -24.18 -13.71 -0.74
CA GLY A 585 -23.97 -14.33 -2.05
C GLY A 585 -23.38 -13.44 -3.13
N GLY A 586 -23.79 -13.70 -4.38
CA GLY A 586 -23.19 -13.12 -5.58
C GLY A 586 -23.38 -11.62 -5.72
N LEU A 587 -24.53 -11.08 -5.29
CA LEU A 587 -24.82 -9.64 -5.33
C LEU A 587 -23.86 -8.86 -4.43
N GLY A 588 -23.70 -9.27 -3.17
CA GLY A 588 -22.79 -8.63 -2.23
C GLY A 588 -21.35 -8.74 -2.66
N ILE A 589 -20.93 -9.90 -3.18
CA ILE A 589 -19.57 -10.06 -3.71
C ILE A 589 -19.33 -9.14 -4.92
N LEU A 590 -20.32 -8.99 -5.80
CA LEU A 590 -20.24 -8.02 -6.90
C LEU A 590 -20.16 -6.59 -6.37
N ALA A 591 -20.98 -6.21 -5.38
CA ALA A 591 -20.94 -4.89 -4.77
C ALA A 591 -19.54 -4.59 -4.17
N GLY A 592 -18.91 -5.58 -3.54
CA GLY A 592 -17.52 -5.51 -3.09
C GLY A 592 -16.52 -5.31 -4.23
N ASP A 593 -16.60 -6.13 -5.28
CA ASP A 593 -15.74 -6.00 -6.47
C ASP A 593 -15.93 -4.64 -7.17
N PHE A 594 -17.17 -4.12 -7.18
CA PHE A 594 -17.55 -2.84 -7.78
C PHE A 594 -16.88 -1.66 -7.07
N ILE A 595 -16.99 -1.59 -5.73
CA ILE A 595 -16.40 -0.46 -4.98
C ILE A 595 -14.87 -0.56 -4.87
N LYS A 596 -14.29 -1.78 -4.88
CA LYS A 596 -12.84 -1.97 -5.01
C LYS A 596 -12.34 -1.45 -6.35
N GLN A 597 -13.05 -1.76 -7.45
CA GLN A 597 -12.68 -1.23 -8.76
C GLN A 597 -12.85 0.29 -8.87
N ALA A 598 -13.92 0.85 -8.29
CA ALA A 598 -14.13 2.30 -8.24
C ALA A 598 -12.96 2.99 -7.54
N SER A 599 -12.49 2.40 -6.43
CA SER A 599 -11.30 2.85 -5.70
C SER A 599 -10.04 2.79 -6.57
N ASP A 600 -9.77 1.65 -7.20
CA ASP A 600 -8.57 1.48 -8.03
C ASP A 600 -8.50 2.48 -9.19
N MET A 601 -9.66 2.79 -9.79
CA MET A 601 -9.81 3.76 -10.89
C MET A 601 -9.90 5.23 -10.44
N GLY A 602 -10.00 5.51 -9.14
CA GLY A 602 -10.17 6.86 -8.60
C GLY A 602 -11.52 7.50 -8.89
N VAL A 603 -12.58 6.69 -9.05
CA VAL A 603 -13.95 7.20 -9.28
C VAL A 603 -14.52 7.74 -7.98
N PRO A 604 -14.95 9.02 -7.90
CA PRO A 604 -15.57 9.58 -6.70
C PRO A 604 -16.88 8.87 -6.36
N MET A 605 -16.82 7.99 -5.36
CA MET A 605 -17.92 7.13 -4.95
C MET A 605 -17.94 6.96 -3.44
N VAL A 606 -19.14 6.84 -2.88
CA VAL A 606 -19.39 6.40 -1.50
C VAL A 606 -20.35 5.21 -1.52
N GLY A 607 -19.96 4.11 -0.88
CA GLY A 607 -20.85 2.97 -0.67
C GLY A 607 -21.75 3.21 0.54
N VAL A 608 -22.99 2.72 0.49
CA VAL A 608 -23.94 2.76 1.62
C VAL A 608 -24.59 1.39 1.78
N GLY A 609 -24.45 0.80 2.96
CA GLY A 609 -25.04 -0.47 3.33
C GLY A 609 -25.40 -0.52 4.82
N ILE A 610 -25.64 -1.72 5.36
CA ILE A 610 -26.00 -1.93 6.77
C ILE A 610 -24.89 -2.75 7.45
N PHE A 611 -24.52 -2.35 8.67
CA PHE A 611 -23.67 -3.17 9.53
C PHE A 611 -24.56 -4.24 10.19
N TYR A 612 -24.52 -5.47 9.69
CA TYR A 612 -25.27 -6.57 10.30
C TYR A 612 -24.51 -7.13 11.50
N HIS A 613 -24.92 -6.77 12.72
CA HIS A 613 -24.23 -7.20 13.93
C HIS A 613 -24.37 -8.72 14.21
N GLN A 614 -25.18 -9.46 13.45
CA GLN A 614 -25.19 -10.94 13.43
C GLN A 614 -24.85 -11.52 12.05
N GLY A 615 -24.52 -10.66 11.09
CA GLY A 615 -24.08 -11.03 9.76
C GLY A 615 -25.07 -11.92 9.00
N TYR A 616 -24.51 -12.81 8.19
CA TYR A 616 -25.21 -13.99 7.68
C TYR A 616 -24.83 -15.23 8.51
N PHE A 617 -25.60 -16.31 8.40
CA PHE A 617 -25.39 -17.46 9.26
C PHE A 617 -24.12 -18.27 8.94
N HIS A 618 -23.53 -18.85 9.97
CA HIS A 618 -22.60 -19.97 9.90
C HIS A 618 -23.35 -21.27 9.64
N GLN A 619 -22.86 -22.04 8.66
CA GLN A 619 -23.49 -23.27 8.20
C GLN A 619 -22.76 -24.48 8.76
N ASP A 620 -23.53 -25.40 9.33
CA ASP A 620 -23.11 -26.76 9.68
C ASP A 620 -24.13 -27.78 9.16
N PHE A 621 -23.77 -29.06 9.25
CA PHE A 621 -24.69 -30.17 9.01
C PHE A 621 -24.91 -30.96 10.30
N ASP A 622 -26.15 -31.37 10.54
CA ASP A 622 -26.44 -32.35 11.58
C ASP A 622 -26.05 -33.78 11.17
N GLU A 623 -26.30 -34.76 12.04
CA GLU A 623 -25.99 -36.17 11.81
C GLU A 623 -26.67 -36.78 10.57
N ASN A 624 -27.74 -36.15 10.07
CA ASN A 624 -28.48 -36.59 8.89
C ASN A 624 -28.14 -35.78 7.63
N GLY A 625 -27.15 -34.88 7.70
CA GLY A 625 -26.76 -34.00 6.60
C GLY A 625 -27.67 -32.79 6.42
N TYR A 626 -28.56 -32.47 7.36
CA TYR A 626 -29.45 -31.31 7.25
C TYR A 626 -28.73 -30.04 7.71
N GLN A 627 -28.97 -28.93 6.99
CA GLN A 627 -28.34 -27.65 7.27
C GLN A 627 -28.79 -27.07 8.61
N GLN A 628 -27.82 -26.68 9.44
CA GLN A 628 -27.99 -25.94 10.69
C GLN A 628 -27.41 -24.53 10.55
N GLU A 629 -28.16 -23.53 11.01
CA GLU A 629 -27.75 -22.14 11.05
C GLU A 629 -27.30 -21.72 12.45
N THR A 630 -26.14 -21.09 12.55
CA THR A 630 -25.70 -20.40 13.76
C THR A 630 -25.41 -18.94 13.44
N TYR A 631 -25.96 -18.03 14.23
CA TYR A 631 -25.71 -16.60 14.10
C TYR A 631 -24.74 -16.16 15.20
N ILE A 632 -23.73 -15.38 14.83
CA ILE A 632 -22.66 -14.97 15.74
C ILE A 632 -22.66 -13.46 15.81
N GLU A 633 -22.64 -12.95 17.03
CA GLU A 633 -22.56 -11.51 17.29
C GLU A 633 -21.20 -10.96 16.82
N GLN A 634 -21.25 -9.90 16.04
CA GLN A 634 -20.13 -9.16 15.46
C GLN A 634 -20.08 -7.80 16.15
N ASP A 635 -19.18 -7.64 17.13
CA ASP A 635 -18.95 -6.35 17.77
C ASP A 635 -18.18 -5.44 16.79
N PRO A 636 -18.72 -4.25 16.40
CA PRO A 636 -18.02 -3.32 15.52
C PRO A 636 -16.58 -3.00 15.95
N SER A 637 -16.28 -2.98 17.26
CA SER A 637 -14.93 -2.72 17.80
C SER A 637 -13.91 -3.80 17.45
N ASP A 638 -14.37 -4.99 17.06
CA ASP A 638 -13.53 -6.08 16.58
C ASP A 638 -13.14 -5.90 15.11
N TYR A 639 -13.60 -4.87 14.40
CA TYR A 639 -13.37 -4.68 12.98
C TYR A 639 -12.66 -3.37 12.69
N PRO A 640 -11.97 -3.24 11.54
CA PRO A 640 -11.32 -1.99 11.11
C PRO A 640 -12.33 -0.94 10.60
N VAL A 641 -13.45 -0.79 11.29
CA VAL A 641 -14.47 0.23 11.04
C VAL A 641 -14.29 1.39 12.02
N GLN A 642 -14.71 2.58 11.62
CA GLN A 642 -14.62 3.78 12.45
C GLN A 642 -16.00 4.35 12.65
N LEU A 643 -16.35 4.74 13.87
CA LEU A 643 -17.62 5.39 14.12
C LEU A 643 -17.66 6.72 13.35
N VAL A 644 -18.77 7.00 12.68
CA VAL A 644 -18.98 8.30 12.04
C VAL A 644 -19.33 9.31 13.12
N GLU A 645 -18.53 10.38 13.17
CA GLU A 645 -18.65 11.44 14.18
C GLU A 645 -19.10 12.76 13.54
N ASP A 646 -19.71 13.61 14.35
CA ASP A 646 -20.04 14.98 14.00
C ASP A 646 -18.82 15.92 14.09
N ASN A 647 -19.00 17.20 13.75
CA ASN A 647 -17.93 18.21 13.79
C ASN A 647 -17.36 18.47 15.22
N GLN A 648 -17.95 17.89 16.26
CA GLN A 648 -17.51 17.99 17.65
C GLN A 648 -16.85 16.70 18.16
N GLY A 649 -16.68 15.69 17.30
CA GLY A 649 -16.12 14.38 17.65
C GLY A 649 -17.09 13.50 18.44
N LYS A 650 -18.40 13.74 18.37
CA LYS A 650 -19.43 12.89 18.99
C LYS A 650 -20.04 11.94 17.96
N PRO A 651 -20.55 10.76 18.37
CA PRO A 651 -21.29 9.88 17.47
C PRO A 651 -22.38 10.63 16.72
N LEU A 652 -22.30 10.61 15.38
CA LEU A 652 -23.32 11.21 14.54
C LEU A 652 -24.53 10.28 14.48
N GLU A 653 -25.66 10.76 14.97
CA GLU A 653 -26.92 10.04 14.94
C GLU A 653 -27.99 10.84 14.19
N VAL A 654 -28.75 10.16 13.33
CA VAL A 654 -29.96 10.70 12.69
C VAL A 654 -31.17 9.87 13.09
N SER A 655 -32.36 10.45 13.10
CA SER A 655 -33.59 9.68 13.30
C SER A 655 -34.22 9.30 11.95
N ILE A 656 -34.95 8.18 11.94
CA ILE A 656 -35.89 7.78 10.90
C ILE A 656 -37.24 7.48 11.57
N GLU A 657 -38.34 7.75 10.86
CA GLU A 657 -39.67 7.42 11.37
C GLU A 657 -40.05 6.00 10.96
N ILE A 658 -40.43 5.18 11.93
CA ILE A 658 -40.94 3.82 11.71
C ILE A 658 -42.24 3.67 12.49
N ILE A 659 -43.34 3.43 11.76
CA ILE A 659 -44.69 3.27 12.31
C ILE A 659 -45.19 4.53 13.03
N ASP A 660 -44.86 4.69 14.32
CA ASP A 660 -45.42 5.71 15.22
C ASP A 660 -44.35 6.39 16.10
N HIS A 661 -43.08 6.12 15.87
CA HIS A 661 -41.96 6.65 16.67
C HIS A 661 -40.68 6.80 15.85
N GLU A 662 -39.70 7.49 16.43
CA GLU A 662 -38.37 7.65 15.86
C GLU A 662 -37.45 6.48 16.24
N VAL A 663 -36.69 6.01 15.26
CA VAL A 663 -35.58 5.07 15.43
C VAL A 663 -34.28 5.81 15.12
N TRP A 664 -33.30 5.73 16.02
CA TRP A 664 -31.99 6.36 15.87
C TRP A 664 -31.04 5.47 15.06
N VAL A 665 -30.31 6.11 14.17
CA VAL A 665 -29.37 5.47 13.25
C VAL A 665 -28.02 6.15 13.39
N ARG A 666 -26.97 5.34 13.55
CA ARG A 666 -25.58 5.77 13.41
C ARG A 666 -24.95 5.05 12.22
N ALA A 667 -23.71 5.40 11.88
CA ALA A 667 -22.98 4.73 10.82
C ALA A 667 -21.54 4.42 11.22
N TRP A 668 -21.03 3.34 10.66
CA TRP A 668 -19.62 2.96 10.71
C TRP A 668 -18.99 3.19 9.33
N ARG A 669 -17.84 3.87 9.28
CA ARG A 669 -17.04 4.07 8.07
C ARG A 669 -15.99 2.97 7.93
N LEU A 670 -16.01 2.27 6.81
CA LEU A 670 -15.00 1.31 6.39
C LEU A 670 -14.29 1.85 5.15
N ARG A 671 -12.96 1.97 5.19
CA ARG A 671 -12.16 2.42 4.05
C ARG A 671 -11.87 1.25 3.11
N VAL A 672 -12.32 1.35 1.87
CA VAL A 672 -12.07 0.38 0.79
C VAL A 672 -11.16 1.05 -0.23
N GLY A 673 -9.87 1.10 0.08
CA GLY A 673 -8.89 1.86 -0.69
C GLY A 673 -9.12 3.37 -0.55
N ILE A 674 -9.49 4.04 -1.64
CA ILE A 674 -9.85 5.45 -1.72
C ILE A 674 -11.35 5.66 -1.44
N THR A 675 -12.18 4.64 -1.70
CA THR A 675 -13.63 4.69 -1.53
C THR A 675 -14.03 4.46 -0.07
N ASP A 676 -14.94 5.27 0.47
CA ASP A 676 -15.57 5.02 1.77
C ASP A 676 -16.83 4.18 1.61
N LEU A 677 -17.04 3.22 2.52
CA LEU A 677 -18.29 2.48 2.71
C LEU A 677 -18.87 2.84 4.07
N LEU A 678 -20.10 3.38 4.07
CA LEU A 678 -20.87 3.66 5.28
C LEU A 678 -21.81 2.50 5.58
N LEU A 679 -21.72 1.97 6.80
CA LEU A 679 -22.52 0.84 7.27
C LEU A 679 -23.45 1.32 8.39
N LEU A 680 -24.73 1.40 8.09
CA LEU A 680 -25.78 1.88 8.99
C LEU A 680 -26.03 0.88 10.13
N ASP A 681 -26.25 1.38 11.33
CA ASP A 681 -26.41 0.59 12.54
C ASP A 681 -27.51 1.19 13.44
N THR A 682 -28.42 0.33 13.89
CA THR A 682 -29.52 0.68 14.81
C THR A 682 -29.35 0.04 16.18
N ASN A 683 -28.32 -0.79 16.38
CA ASN A 683 -28.00 -1.39 17.67
C ASN A 683 -27.33 -0.36 18.59
N ILE A 684 -28.13 0.59 19.05
CA ILE A 684 -27.75 1.74 19.86
C ILE A 684 -28.60 1.73 21.14
N GLU A 685 -28.00 2.04 22.28
CA GLU A 685 -28.70 2.08 23.58
C GLU A 685 -29.92 3.02 23.58
N ARG A 686 -29.87 4.09 22.79
CA ARG A 686 -30.96 5.07 22.63
C ARG A 686 -32.22 4.48 22.02
N ASN A 687 -32.11 3.43 21.21
CA ASN A 687 -33.25 2.69 20.71
C ASN A 687 -33.71 1.72 21.79
N GLU A 688 -34.65 2.14 22.65
CA GLU A 688 -35.09 1.36 23.81
C GLU A 688 -35.76 0.04 23.41
N ARG A 689 -36.51 0.02 22.30
CA ARG A 689 -37.22 -1.17 21.82
C ARG A 689 -36.23 -2.15 21.18
N GLU A 690 -36.35 -3.42 21.55
CA GLU A 690 -35.49 -4.47 21.00
C GLU A 690 -35.67 -4.62 19.49
N GLU A 691 -36.90 -4.53 18.99
CA GLU A 691 -37.21 -4.62 17.56
C GLU A 691 -36.51 -3.56 16.70
N ASP A 692 -36.19 -2.39 17.25
CA ASP A 692 -35.50 -1.31 16.53
C ASP A 692 -33.99 -1.58 16.44
N ARG A 693 -33.40 -2.09 17.53
CA ARG A 693 -32.01 -2.56 17.53
C ARG A 693 -31.82 -3.73 16.56
N MET A 694 -32.81 -4.63 16.49
CA MET A 694 -32.78 -5.82 15.64
C MET A 694 -32.92 -5.54 14.14
N ILE A 695 -33.22 -4.31 13.71
CA ILE A 695 -33.26 -3.95 12.27
C ILE A 695 -31.91 -4.24 11.61
N SER A 696 -30.81 -3.94 12.31
CA SER A 696 -29.43 -4.17 11.85
C SER A 696 -28.83 -5.49 12.34
N ALA A 697 -29.65 -6.46 12.77
CA ALA A 697 -29.15 -7.76 13.24
C ALA A 697 -28.71 -8.68 12.09
N HIS A 698 -29.69 -9.17 11.32
CA HIS A 698 -29.50 -10.26 10.37
C HIS A 698 -29.63 -9.80 8.93
N LEU A 699 -28.68 -10.20 8.08
CA LEU A 699 -28.83 -10.06 6.64
C LEU A 699 -29.86 -11.07 6.12
N TYR A 700 -30.93 -10.56 5.48
CA TYR A 700 -32.06 -11.36 4.99
C TYR A 700 -32.72 -12.24 6.07
N GLY A 701 -32.71 -11.79 7.33
CA GLY A 701 -33.42 -12.42 8.43
C GLY A 701 -34.84 -11.87 8.62
N GLY A 702 -35.55 -12.41 9.61
CA GLY A 702 -36.88 -11.90 10.00
C GLY A 702 -37.98 -12.18 8.98
N ASP A 703 -39.08 -11.45 9.05
CA ASP A 703 -40.27 -11.51 8.19
C ASP A 703 -40.40 -10.25 7.30
N ASN A 704 -41.56 -10.06 6.66
CA ASN A 704 -41.79 -8.88 5.83
C ASN A 704 -41.77 -7.56 6.63
N ASP A 705 -42.17 -7.56 7.91
CA ASP A 705 -42.02 -6.38 8.78
C ASP A 705 -40.54 -6.02 8.96
N THR A 706 -39.70 -7.01 9.25
CA THR A 706 -38.25 -6.81 9.37
C THR A 706 -37.66 -6.28 8.06
N ARG A 707 -38.12 -6.82 6.93
CA ARG A 707 -37.65 -6.43 5.60
C ARG A 707 -37.95 -4.96 5.29
N VAL A 708 -39.19 -4.51 5.51
CA VAL A 708 -39.58 -3.09 5.30
C VAL A 708 -38.74 -2.17 6.20
N ARG A 709 -38.52 -2.53 7.47
CA ARG A 709 -37.67 -1.74 8.38
C ARG A 709 -36.24 -1.57 7.87
N GLN A 710 -35.65 -2.64 7.35
CA GLN A 710 -34.30 -2.59 6.78
C GLN A 710 -34.23 -1.74 5.51
N GLU A 711 -35.23 -1.83 4.64
CA GLU A 711 -35.29 -1.02 3.42
C GLU A 711 -35.54 0.46 3.75
N ILE A 712 -36.30 0.77 4.81
CA ILE A 712 -36.42 2.14 5.36
C ILE A 712 -35.07 2.60 5.91
N LEU A 713 -34.38 1.77 6.69
CA LEU A 713 -33.05 2.09 7.21
C LEU A 713 -32.09 2.44 6.06
N LEU A 714 -31.99 1.60 5.04
CA LEU A 714 -31.10 1.82 3.91
C LEU A 714 -31.53 3.00 3.03
N GLY A 715 -32.80 3.05 2.64
CA GLY A 715 -33.34 4.03 1.69
C GLY A 715 -33.57 5.42 2.29
N ILE A 716 -33.96 5.52 3.56
CA ILE A 716 -34.22 6.82 4.24
C ILE A 716 -33.07 7.19 5.17
N GLY A 717 -32.58 6.24 5.99
CA GLY A 717 -31.47 6.50 6.91
C GLY A 717 -30.15 6.78 6.19
N GLY A 718 -29.87 6.08 5.09
CA GLY A 718 -28.64 6.26 4.31
C GLY A 718 -28.44 7.68 3.77
N PRO A 719 -29.39 8.27 3.01
CA PRO A 719 -29.28 9.66 2.55
C PRO A 719 -29.22 10.68 3.69
N ARG A 720 -29.91 10.42 4.81
CA ARG A 720 -29.83 11.30 6.00
C ARG A 720 -28.43 11.32 6.60
N ILE A 721 -27.79 10.16 6.75
CA ILE A 721 -26.39 10.06 7.20
C ILE A 721 -25.47 10.78 6.22
N LEU A 722 -25.59 10.55 4.90
CA LEU A 722 -24.77 11.22 3.89
C LEU A 722 -24.89 12.75 4.00
N ASN A 723 -26.10 13.27 4.11
CA ASN A 723 -26.35 14.69 4.26
C ASN A 723 -25.77 15.25 5.56
N ALA A 724 -25.92 14.52 6.67
CA ALA A 724 -25.43 14.93 7.98
C ALA A 724 -23.88 15.01 8.04
N ILE A 725 -23.15 14.21 7.26
CA ILE A 725 -21.69 14.34 7.08
C ILE A 725 -21.27 15.29 5.96
N GLY A 726 -22.22 16.01 5.36
CA GLY A 726 -21.95 17.00 4.31
C GLY A 726 -21.68 16.41 2.92
N ILE A 727 -22.01 15.15 2.66
CA ILE A 727 -21.92 14.55 1.33
C ILE A 727 -23.25 14.74 0.60
N THR A 728 -23.21 15.44 -0.54
CA THR A 728 -24.36 15.59 -1.44
C THR A 728 -24.06 14.89 -2.76
N PRO A 729 -24.55 13.64 -2.96
CA PRO A 729 -24.32 12.91 -4.20
C PRO A 729 -24.98 13.57 -5.41
N THR A 730 -24.32 13.50 -6.58
CA THR A 730 -24.94 13.88 -7.86
C THR A 730 -25.81 12.75 -8.42
N ILE A 731 -25.40 11.51 -8.18
CA ILE A 731 -26.08 10.30 -8.66
C ILE A 731 -26.28 9.36 -7.49
N TYR A 732 -27.48 8.82 -7.39
CA TYR A 732 -27.82 7.76 -6.46
C TYR A 732 -28.06 6.47 -7.24
N HIS A 733 -27.22 5.48 -6.98
CA HIS A 733 -27.27 4.19 -7.65
C HIS A 733 -27.85 3.14 -6.70
N MET A 734 -29.05 2.67 -7.03
CA MET A 734 -29.74 1.59 -6.35
C MET A 734 -29.31 0.24 -6.95
N ASN A 735 -28.50 -0.53 -6.21
CA ASN A 735 -28.10 -1.86 -6.61
C ASN A 735 -29.11 -2.90 -6.08
N GLU A 736 -30.07 -3.26 -6.94
CA GLU A 736 -31.33 -3.94 -6.61
C GLU A 736 -32.34 -3.04 -5.86
N GLY A 737 -33.61 -3.48 -5.79
CA GLY A 737 -34.73 -2.70 -5.24
C GLY A 737 -34.66 -2.36 -3.74
N HIS A 738 -33.72 -2.95 -2.99
CA HIS A 738 -33.66 -2.90 -1.53
C HIS A 738 -33.49 -1.50 -0.93
N SER A 739 -32.94 -0.55 -1.70
CA SER A 739 -32.81 0.85 -1.29
C SER A 739 -33.91 1.76 -1.88
N GLY A 740 -34.98 1.20 -2.43
CA GLY A 740 -35.96 1.94 -3.24
C GLY A 740 -36.63 3.12 -2.51
N PHE A 741 -36.80 3.05 -1.18
CA PHE A 741 -37.35 4.18 -0.39
C PHE A 741 -36.47 5.44 -0.40
N LEU A 742 -35.27 5.36 -0.97
CA LEU A 742 -34.45 6.50 -1.34
C LEU A 742 -35.19 7.49 -2.25
N VAL A 743 -36.09 7.01 -3.10
CA VAL A 743 -36.98 7.86 -3.90
C VAL A 743 -37.77 8.84 -3.00
N LEU A 744 -38.25 8.35 -1.85
CA LEU A 744 -39.09 9.14 -0.94
C LEU A 744 -38.27 10.14 -0.12
N GLU A 745 -37.11 9.73 0.41
CA GLU A 745 -36.24 10.64 1.18
C GLU A 745 -35.66 11.75 0.30
N MET A 746 -35.28 11.44 -0.96
CA MET A 746 -34.86 12.48 -1.88
C MET A 746 -36.02 13.43 -2.23
N ALA A 747 -37.24 12.92 -2.43
CA ALA A 747 -38.41 13.77 -2.69
C ALA A 747 -38.71 14.70 -1.52
N ARG A 748 -38.67 14.19 -0.28
CA ARG A 748 -38.81 14.98 0.96
C ARG A 748 -37.85 16.17 0.98
N ARG A 749 -36.58 15.97 0.64
CA ARG A 749 -35.58 17.05 0.57
C ARG A 749 -35.95 18.14 -0.43
N TYR A 750 -36.41 17.78 -1.63
CA TYR A 750 -36.87 18.76 -2.61
C TYR A 750 -38.08 19.56 -2.14
N ILE A 751 -39.03 18.89 -1.49
CA ILE A 751 -40.22 19.54 -0.90
C ILE A 751 -39.79 20.55 0.18
N GLU A 752 -38.88 20.15 1.07
CA GLU A 752 -38.45 21.01 2.18
C GLU A 752 -37.52 22.15 1.75
N GLU A 753 -36.47 21.84 1.00
CA GLU A 753 -35.40 22.76 0.62
C GLU A 753 -35.83 23.67 -0.54
N GLN A 754 -36.59 23.15 -1.51
CA GLN A 754 -36.95 23.85 -2.75
C GLN A 754 -38.45 24.18 -2.87
N LYS A 755 -39.26 23.83 -1.88
CA LYS A 755 -40.71 24.12 -1.83
C LYS A 755 -41.49 23.56 -3.04
N MET A 756 -41.03 22.43 -3.58
CA MET A 756 -41.72 21.69 -4.64
C MET A 756 -42.93 20.93 -4.10
N ASP A 757 -43.91 20.65 -4.96
CA ASP A 757 -44.92 19.63 -4.66
C ASP A 757 -44.37 18.21 -4.85
N PHE A 758 -45.08 17.20 -4.33
CA PHE A 758 -44.65 15.80 -4.39
C PHE A 758 -44.37 15.29 -5.81
N HIS A 759 -45.19 15.66 -6.79
CA HIS A 759 -45.03 15.19 -8.17
C HIS A 759 -43.83 15.85 -8.85
N GLN A 760 -43.62 17.14 -8.60
CA GLN A 760 -42.44 17.87 -9.05
C GLN A 760 -41.16 17.28 -8.43
N ALA A 761 -41.19 16.99 -7.13
CA ALA A 761 -40.07 16.39 -6.42
C ALA A 761 -39.72 15.00 -6.98
N ILE A 762 -40.69 14.11 -7.18
CA ILE A 762 -40.45 12.78 -7.78
C ILE A 762 -39.84 12.89 -9.18
N LYS A 763 -40.31 13.84 -9.99
CA LYS A 763 -39.72 14.11 -11.31
C LYS A 763 -38.25 14.56 -11.21
N GLN A 764 -37.92 15.37 -10.21
CA GLN A 764 -36.54 15.81 -10.00
C GLN A 764 -35.63 14.69 -9.48
N VAL A 765 -36.19 13.82 -8.62
CA VAL A 765 -35.52 12.61 -8.12
C VAL A 765 -35.16 11.67 -9.26
N HIS A 766 -36.06 11.51 -10.23
CA HIS A 766 -35.85 10.65 -11.40
C HIS A 766 -34.51 10.90 -12.08
N ASP A 767 -34.18 12.17 -12.34
CA ASP A 767 -33.00 12.56 -13.11
C ASP A 767 -31.66 12.17 -12.42
N GLN A 768 -31.67 11.94 -11.11
CA GLN A 768 -30.48 11.56 -10.31
C GLN A 768 -30.37 10.05 -10.05
N LEU A 769 -31.38 9.26 -10.39
CA LEU A 769 -31.44 7.85 -10.04
C LEU A 769 -30.95 6.93 -11.14
N LEU A 770 -30.14 5.96 -10.73
CA LEU A 770 -29.74 4.80 -11.54
C LEU A 770 -30.16 3.52 -10.82
N PHE A 771 -30.70 2.56 -11.55
CA PHE A 771 -31.17 1.28 -11.01
C PHE A 771 -30.53 0.08 -11.71
N THR A 772 -29.86 -0.81 -10.98
CA THR A 772 -29.43 -2.11 -11.50
C THR A 772 -30.36 -3.21 -11.00
N ASN A 773 -30.89 -4.03 -11.91
CA ASN A 773 -31.63 -5.24 -11.56
C ASN A 773 -30.76 -6.50 -11.71
N HIS A 774 -30.80 -7.39 -10.71
CA HIS A 774 -30.01 -8.62 -10.66
C HIS A 774 -30.86 -9.89 -10.70
N THR A 775 -32.18 -9.78 -10.72
CA THR A 775 -33.07 -10.94 -10.76
C THR A 775 -34.39 -10.66 -11.47
N LEU A 776 -34.81 -11.63 -12.29
CA LEU A 776 -36.15 -11.69 -12.89
C LEU A 776 -37.10 -12.58 -12.09
N LYS A 777 -36.59 -13.38 -11.16
CA LYS A 777 -37.40 -14.29 -10.35
C LYS A 777 -38.21 -13.49 -9.34
N GLN A 778 -39.52 -13.71 -9.32
CA GLN A 778 -40.43 -13.09 -8.33
C GLN A 778 -40.00 -13.38 -6.89
N ALA A 779 -39.52 -14.58 -6.58
CA ALA A 779 -39.03 -14.94 -5.24
C ALA A 779 -37.77 -14.16 -4.79
N GLY A 780 -37.09 -13.48 -5.72
CA GLY A 780 -35.94 -12.61 -5.41
C GLY A 780 -36.29 -11.13 -5.38
N ASN A 781 -37.54 -10.74 -5.67
CA ASN A 781 -38.00 -9.36 -5.65
C ASN A 781 -38.85 -9.12 -4.39
N ASP A 782 -38.52 -8.10 -3.62
CA ASP A 782 -39.29 -7.73 -2.43
C ASP A 782 -40.65 -7.13 -2.84
N ILE A 783 -41.72 -7.71 -2.30
CA ILE A 783 -43.10 -7.32 -2.59
C ILE A 783 -43.87 -7.19 -1.27
N PHE A 784 -44.53 -6.05 -1.07
CA PHE A 784 -45.26 -5.73 0.15
C PHE A 784 -46.75 -5.53 -0.08
N GLU A 785 -47.55 -5.94 0.90
CA GLU A 785 -48.99 -5.71 0.92
C GLU A 785 -49.29 -4.25 1.27
N TYR A 786 -50.41 -3.73 0.75
CA TYR A 786 -50.84 -2.34 0.97
C TYR A 786 -50.88 -1.96 2.46
N GLY A 787 -51.59 -2.74 3.28
CA GLY A 787 -51.77 -2.45 4.71
C GLY A 787 -50.45 -2.54 5.50
N LEU A 788 -49.53 -3.42 5.09
CA LEU A 788 -48.20 -3.52 5.70
C LEU A 788 -47.42 -2.23 5.46
N LEU A 789 -47.31 -1.81 4.20
CA LEU A 789 -46.54 -0.62 3.86
C LEU A 789 -47.20 0.66 4.40
N GLN A 790 -48.53 0.72 4.46
CA GLN A 790 -49.27 1.82 5.07
C GLN A 790 -48.95 1.96 6.57
N LYS A 791 -48.85 0.84 7.29
CA LYS A 791 -48.46 0.82 8.70
C LYS A 791 -47.08 1.44 8.91
N PHE A 792 -46.12 1.17 8.02
CA PHE A 792 -44.72 1.61 8.18
C PHE A 792 -44.44 3.02 7.71
N LEU A 793 -45.05 3.45 6.60
CA LEU A 793 -44.83 4.78 6.01
C LEU A 793 -45.88 5.82 6.39
N GLY A 794 -46.93 5.44 7.14
CA GLY A 794 -48.10 6.29 7.40
C GLY A 794 -47.77 7.67 7.96
N THR A 795 -46.95 7.75 9.02
CA THR A 795 -46.54 9.05 9.60
C THR A 795 -45.60 9.81 8.69
N TYR A 796 -44.75 9.10 7.93
CA TYR A 796 -43.79 9.69 7.02
C TYR A 796 -44.44 10.46 5.86
N LEU A 797 -45.71 10.19 5.55
CA LEU A 797 -46.48 10.91 4.52
C LEU A 797 -46.65 12.39 4.81
N ASP A 798 -46.70 12.77 6.09
CA ASP A 798 -46.82 14.18 6.48
C ASP A 798 -45.64 15.01 5.98
N ASN A 799 -44.43 14.41 5.97
CA ASN A 799 -43.21 15.02 5.45
C ASN A 799 -43.20 15.14 3.91
N LEU A 800 -44.02 14.36 3.22
CA LEU A 800 -44.15 14.35 1.76
C LEU A 800 -45.35 15.16 1.25
N HIS A 801 -46.25 15.60 2.14
CA HIS A 801 -47.47 16.33 1.81
C HIS A 801 -48.33 15.64 0.71
N THR A 802 -48.45 14.31 0.78
CA THR A 802 -49.11 13.46 -0.24
C THR A 802 -49.92 12.33 0.41
N SER A 803 -50.76 11.65 -0.38
CA SER A 803 -51.52 10.49 0.09
C SER A 803 -50.72 9.19 0.01
N PHE A 804 -51.08 8.20 0.84
CA PHE A 804 -50.46 6.87 0.76
C PHE A 804 -50.67 6.21 -0.60
N ASP A 805 -51.83 6.42 -1.24
CA ASP A 805 -52.13 5.88 -2.57
C ASP A 805 -51.16 6.40 -3.64
N GLU A 806 -50.78 7.68 -3.58
CA GLU A 806 -49.80 8.27 -4.49
C GLU A 806 -48.42 7.63 -4.31
N VAL A 807 -47.97 7.45 -3.06
CA VAL A 807 -46.72 6.73 -2.75
C VAL A 807 -46.78 5.28 -3.21
N PHE A 808 -47.89 4.57 -2.91
CA PHE A 808 -48.07 3.17 -3.27
C PHE A 808 -48.04 2.97 -4.79
N ASN A 809 -48.60 3.91 -5.57
CA ASN A 809 -48.60 3.86 -7.02
C ASN A 809 -47.20 3.94 -7.64
N LEU A 810 -46.20 4.51 -6.94
CA LEU A 810 -44.81 4.53 -7.41
C LEU A 810 -44.24 3.12 -7.60
N GLY A 811 -44.63 2.16 -6.76
CA GLY A 811 -44.17 0.75 -6.82
C GLY A 811 -45.26 -0.26 -7.18
N ARG A 812 -46.52 0.17 -7.40
CA ARG A 812 -47.66 -0.74 -7.60
C ARG A 812 -47.49 -1.69 -8.77
N ASP A 813 -47.55 -2.98 -8.51
CA ASP A 813 -47.54 -4.02 -9.52
C ASP A 813 -48.97 -4.44 -9.90
N GLN A 814 -49.32 -4.21 -11.16
CA GLN A 814 -50.63 -4.53 -11.72
C GLN A 814 -50.80 -6.02 -12.06
N LEU A 815 -49.71 -6.81 -12.01
CA LEU A 815 -49.76 -8.26 -12.21
C LEU A 815 -50.44 -8.98 -11.03
N TYR A 816 -50.60 -8.33 -9.88
CA TYR A 816 -51.31 -8.88 -8.72
C TYR A 816 -52.72 -8.30 -8.63
N ALA A 817 -53.72 -9.19 -8.52
CA ALA A 817 -55.14 -8.83 -8.54
C ALA A 817 -55.57 -7.81 -7.47
N GLU A 818 -54.88 -7.77 -6.32
CA GLU A 818 -55.16 -6.84 -5.21
C GLU A 818 -54.28 -5.57 -5.24
N GLY A 819 -53.29 -5.52 -6.14
CA GLY A 819 -52.27 -4.46 -6.20
C GLY A 819 -51.26 -4.54 -5.06
N LYS A 820 -50.10 -5.15 -5.32
CA LYS A 820 -48.98 -5.20 -4.36
C LYS A 820 -47.93 -4.14 -4.68
N PHE A 821 -47.10 -3.78 -3.71
CA PHE A 821 -45.98 -2.86 -3.91
C PHE A 821 -44.72 -3.64 -4.26
N SER A 822 -44.15 -3.42 -5.44
CA SER A 822 -42.91 -4.04 -5.90
C SER A 822 -41.74 -3.06 -5.79
N MET A 823 -40.72 -3.44 -5.04
CA MET A 823 -39.50 -2.62 -4.92
C MET A 823 -38.73 -2.52 -6.24
N THR A 824 -38.81 -3.56 -7.07
CA THR A 824 -38.24 -3.55 -8.43
C THR A 824 -38.96 -2.53 -9.32
N LEU A 825 -40.30 -2.46 -9.27
CA LEU A 825 -41.05 -1.47 -10.05
C LEU A 825 -40.87 -0.05 -9.50
N LEU A 826 -40.71 0.10 -8.19
CA LEU A 826 -40.32 1.38 -7.59
C LEU A 826 -38.99 1.88 -8.20
N GLY A 827 -37.99 1.01 -8.28
CA GLY A 827 -36.71 1.31 -8.93
C GLY A 827 -36.85 1.63 -10.42
N LEU A 828 -37.48 0.73 -11.19
CA LEU A 828 -37.63 0.86 -12.65
C LEU A 828 -38.42 2.10 -13.07
N ARG A 829 -39.46 2.49 -12.32
CA ARG A 829 -40.30 3.66 -12.65
C ARG A 829 -39.65 4.99 -12.35
N ASN A 830 -38.81 5.03 -11.33
CA ASN A 830 -38.28 6.28 -10.79
C ASN A 830 -36.81 6.47 -11.13
N ALA A 831 -36.14 5.54 -11.80
CA ALA A 831 -34.77 5.72 -12.25
C ALA A 831 -34.70 6.26 -13.69
N ASN A 832 -33.89 7.30 -13.91
CA ASN A 832 -33.58 7.82 -15.25
C ASN A 832 -32.92 6.77 -16.14
N ILE A 833 -32.04 5.94 -15.56
CA ILE A 833 -31.42 4.83 -16.29
C ILE A 833 -31.51 3.55 -15.48
N SER A 834 -31.95 2.48 -16.13
CA SER A 834 -31.95 1.12 -15.59
C SER A 834 -31.03 0.19 -16.39
N ASN A 835 -30.36 -0.74 -15.72
CA ASN A 835 -29.48 -1.71 -16.39
C ASN A 835 -29.66 -3.15 -15.91
N ALA A 836 -29.38 -4.07 -16.84
CA ALA A 836 -29.29 -5.51 -16.66
C ALA A 836 -27.81 -5.93 -16.59
N VAL A 837 -27.56 -7.13 -16.03
CA VAL A 837 -26.22 -7.59 -15.62
C VAL A 837 -25.59 -8.65 -16.55
N SER A 838 -26.26 -8.93 -17.67
CA SER A 838 -25.76 -9.66 -18.84
C SER A 838 -26.66 -9.36 -20.04
N LYS A 839 -26.21 -9.71 -21.25
CA LYS A 839 -27.02 -9.55 -22.46
C LYS A 839 -28.28 -10.41 -22.43
N LEU A 840 -28.15 -11.69 -22.05
CA LEU A 840 -29.28 -12.61 -21.97
C LEU A 840 -30.31 -12.16 -20.92
N HIS A 841 -29.83 -11.65 -19.78
CA HIS A 841 -30.69 -11.07 -18.76
C HIS A 841 -31.48 -9.86 -19.27
N GLY A 842 -30.83 -8.93 -19.98
CA GLY A 842 -31.52 -7.78 -20.57
C GLY A 842 -32.59 -8.19 -21.60
N GLN A 843 -32.32 -9.23 -22.40
CA GLN A 843 -33.30 -9.78 -23.34
C GLN A 843 -34.51 -10.40 -22.62
N ALA A 844 -34.27 -11.12 -21.53
CA ALA A 844 -35.33 -11.71 -20.71
C ALA A 844 -36.14 -10.64 -19.95
N ALA A 845 -35.47 -9.62 -19.39
CA ALA A 845 -36.09 -8.49 -18.72
C ALA A 845 -37.06 -7.74 -19.65
N LYS A 846 -36.67 -7.50 -20.91
CA LYS A 846 -37.51 -6.83 -21.91
C LYS A 846 -38.81 -7.59 -22.22
N LYS A 847 -38.83 -8.93 -22.05
CA LYS A 847 -40.05 -9.73 -22.21
C LYS A 847 -40.99 -9.58 -21.02
N LEU A 848 -40.43 -9.43 -19.82
CA LEU A 848 -41.19 -9.31 -18.57
C LEU A 848 -41.71 -7.88 -18.34
N TRP A 849 -40.89 -6.89 -18.67
CA TRP A 849 -41.15 -5.46 -18.46
C TRP A 849 -40.98 -4.70 -19.79
N PRO A 850 -41.91 -4.85 -20.75
CA PRO A 850 -41.76 -4.33 -22.11
C PRO A 850 -41.67 -2.79 -22.18
N ASP A 851 -42.23 -2.09 -21.19
CA ASP A 851 -42.21 -0.63 -21.10
C ASP A 851 -40.86 -0.08 -20.60
N TYR A 852 -39.97 -0.95 -20.12
CA TYR A 852 -38.68 -0.56 -19.55
C TYR A 852 -37.53 -1.15 -20.36
N GLN A 853 -36.58 -0.30 -20.74
CA GLN A 853 -35.39 -0.73 -21.48
C GLN A 853 -34.16 -0.78 -20.56
N LEU A 854 -33.83 -1.97 -20.09
CA LEU A 854 -32.61 -2.18 -19.31
C LEU A 854 -31.39 -2.28 -20.24
N LYS A 855 -30.45 -1.34 -20.11
CA LYS A 855 -29.15 -1.42 -20.80
C LYS A 855 -28.35 -2.61 -20.26
N ALA A 856 -27.75 -3.43 -21.12
CA ALA A 856 -26.96 -4.57 -20.64
C ALA A 856 -25.53 -4.12 -20.33
N VAL A 857 -25.13 -4.18 -19.06
CA VAL A 857 -23.75 -4.06 -18.61
C VAL A 857 -23.37 -5.37 -17.91
N THR A 858 -22.66 -6.23 -18.63
CA THR A 858 -22.33 -7.57 -18.11
C THR A 858 -21.41 -7.45 -16.89
N ASN A 859 -21.71 -8.18 -15.81
CA ASN A 859 -20.87 -8.16 -14.62
C ASN A 859 -19.40 -8.50 -14.93
N GLY A 860 -18.51 -8.04 -14.05
CA GLY A 860 -17.09 -8.37 -14.06
C GLY A 860 -16.56 -8.54 -12.64
N VAL A 861 -15.36 -9.09 -12.52
CA VAL A 861 -14.74 -9.41 -11.22
C VAL A 861 -13.46 -8.63 -10.99
N HIS A 862 -13.19 -8.32 -9.73
CA HIS A 862 -12.00 -7.58 -9.33
C HIS A 862 -10.77 -8.47 -9.41
N MET A 863 -10.05 -8.41 -10.53
CA MET A 863 -8.92 -9.31 -10.82
C MET A 863 -7.87 -9.31 -9.70
N PRO A 864 -7.45 -8.17 -9.12
CA PRO A 864 -6.50 -8.17 -8.01
C PRO A 864 -6.98 -8.93 -6.76
N THR A 865 -8.30 -9.00 -6.54
CA THR A 865 -8.88 -9.77 -5.42
C THR A 865 -8.79 -11.28 -5.65
N TRP A 866 -9.11 -11.70 -6.87
CA TRP A 866 -9.46 -13.09 -7.18
C TRP A 866 -8.35 -13.88 -7.88
N VAL A 867 -7.41 -13.21 -8.54
CA VAL A 867 -6.20 -13.85 -9.05
C VAL A 867 -5.32 -14.26 -7.87
N SER A 868 -4.91 -15.53 -7.83
CA SER A 868 -4.07 -16.05 -6.76
C SER A 868 -2.65 -15.48 -6.80
N PRO A 869 -1.93 -15.39 -5.67
CA PRO A 869 -0.57 -14.87 -5.64
C PRO A 869 0.40 -15.60 -6.59
N GLU A 870 0.23 -16.90 -6.77
CA GLU A 870 1.03 -17.71 -7.68
C GLU A 870 0.82 -17.33 -9.15
N ILE A 871 -0.44 -17.11 -9.55
CA ILE A 871 -0.77 -16.65 -10.91
C ILE A 871 -0.37 -15.18 -11.09
N HIS A 872 -0.55 -14.35 -10.07
CA HIS A 872 -0.16 -12.93 -10.09
C HIS A 872 1.32 -12.76 -10.48
N ARG A 873 2.23 -13.55 -9.86
CA ARG A 873 3.68 -13.50 -10.19
C ARG A 873 3.98 -13.86 -11.64
N LEU A 874 3.19 -14.76 -12.25
CA LEU A 874 3.34 -15.09 -13.66
C LEU A 874 2.86 -13.93 -14.53
N LEU A 875 1.75 -13.29 -14.17
CA LEU A 875 1.28 -12.10 -14.87
C LEU A 875 2.29 -10.95 -14.76
N ASP A 876 2.88 -10.71 -13.58
CA ASP A 876 3.93 -9.70 -13.38
C ASP A 876 5.13 -9.96 -14.32
N LYS A 877 5.57 -11.21 -14.39
CA LYS A 877 6.75 -11.63 -15.17
C LYS A 877 6.53 -11.57 -16.69
N TYR A 878 5.35 -11.98 -17.17
CA TYR A 878 5.10 -12.18 -18.60
C TYR A 878 4.22 -11.10 -19.24
N VAL A 879 3.26 -10.56 -18.50
CA VAL A 879 2.36 -9.50 -18.98
C VAL A 879 2.93 -8.11 -18.62
N GLY A 880 3.44 -7.97 -17.39
CA GLY A 880 4.08 -6.77 -16.85
C GLY A 880 3.63 -6.51 -15.40
N GLU A 881 4.50 -5.96 -14.56
CA GLU A 881 4.21 -5.68 -13.13
C GLU A 881 3.02 -4.74 -12.92
N ASP A 882 2.63 -3.99 -13.95
CA ASP A 882 1.54 -3.03 -13.92
C ASP A 882 0.23 -3.52 -14.56
N TRP A 883 0.11 -4.82 -14.84
CA TRP A 883 -1.05 -5.43 -15.54
C TRP A 883 -2.40 -5.13 -14.86
N HIS A 884 -2.41 -4.94 -13.55
CA HIS A 884 -3.61 -4.70 -12.76
C HIS A 884 -3.95 -3.22 -12.61
N TYR A 885 -3.06 -2.28 -12.97
CA TYR A 885 -3.35 -0.85 -12.86
C TYR A 885 -4.35 -0.41 -13.93
N PRO A 886 -5.48 0.21 -13.54
CA PRO A 886 -6.50 0.60 -14.50
C PRO A 886 -6.03 1.60 -15.56
N GLU A 887 -5.04 2.44 -15.25
CA GLU A 887 -4.49 3.49 -16.12
C GLU A 887 -3.72 2.94 -17.33
N ARG A 888 -3.34 1.66 -17.30
CA ARG A 888 -2.51 1.02 -18.32
C ARG A 888 -3.35 0.28 -19.34
N GLU A 889 -2.94 0.37 -20.60
CA GLU A 889 -3.35 -0.55 -21.64
C GLU A 889 -2.45 -1.78 -21.58
N VAL A 890 -3.07 -2.96 -21.48
CA VAL A 890 -2.36 -4.22 -21.20
C VAL A 890 -2.69 -5.20 -22.30
N ASP A 891 -1.65 -5.76 -22.93
CA ASP A 891 -1.81 -6.84 -23.87
C ASP A 891 -1.84 -8.18 -23.14
N TYR A 892 -3.06 -8.65 -22.83
CA TYR A 892 -3.27 -9.93 -22.16
C TYR A 892 -2.92 -11.13 -23.04
N GLN A 893 -2.69 -10.99 -24.35
CA GLN A 893 -2.26 -12.11 -25.20
C GLN A 893 -0.90 -12.68 -24.78
N LYS A 894 -0.07 -11.89 -24.10
CA LYS A 894 1.19 -12.33 -23.50
C LYS A 894 1.05 -13.47 -22.48
N VAL A 895 -0.16 -13.73 -21.96
CA VAL A 895 -0.43 -14.93 -21.15
C VAL A 895 -0.09 -16.21 -21.92
N MET A 896 -0.17 -16.20 -23.26
CA MET A 896 0.22 -17.33 -24.09
C MET A 896 1.73 -17.66 -24.00
N ASP A 897 2.56 -16.66 -23.67
CA ASP A 897 4.02 -16.80 -23.57
C ASP A 897 4.49 -17.43 -22.26
N ILE A 898 3.60 -17.57 -21.27
CA ILE A 898 3.91 -18.24 -20.00
C ILE A 898 4.28 -19.69 -20.29
N PRO A 899 5.45 -20.21 -19.89
CA PRO A 899 5.81 -21.60 -20.11
C PRO A 899 4.83 -22.55 -19.40
N ASP A 900 4.40 -23.59 -20.12
CA ASP A 900 3.46 -24.61 -19.65
C ASP A 900 3.85 -25.19 -18.27
N ARG A 901 5.15 -25.46 -18.07
CA ARG A 901 5.68 -25.95 -16.80
C ARG A 901 5.48 -24.97 -15.64
N GLU A 902 5.69 -23.67 -15.87
CA GLU A 902 5.55 -22.65 -14.83
C GLU A 902 4.08 -22.47 -14.44
N LEU A 903 3.17 -22.41 -15.43
CA LEU A 903 1.73 -22.32 -15.20
C LEU A 903 1.20 -23.53 -14.43
N TRP A 904 1.58 -24.73 -14.86
CA TRP A 904 1.16 -25.96 -14.19
C TRP A 904 1.67 -26.03 -12.74
N GLN A 905 2.92 -25.65 -12.51
CA GLN A 905 3.48 -25.61 -11.15
C GLN A 905 2.73 -24.63 -10.25
N ALA A 906 2.43 -23.42 -10.74
CA ALA A 906 1.63 -22.44 -10.01
C ALA A 906 0.24 -23.00 -9.65
N HIS A 907 -0.42 -23.65 -10.60
CA HIS A 907 -1.73 -24.30 -10.40
C HIS A 907 -1.66 -25.43 -9.35
N GLN A 908 -0.66 -26.32 -9.43
CA GLN A 908 -0.49 -27.41 -8.46
C GLN A 908 -0.32 -26.90 -7.03
N ILE A 909 0.44 -25.81 -6.81
CA ILE A 909 0.57 -25.18 -5.49
C ILE A 909 -0.79 -24.72 -4.96
N ARG A 910 -1.64 -24.12 -5.80
CA ARG A 910 -2.99 -23.68 -5.40
C ARG A 910 -3.88 -24.85 -5.05
N LYS A 911 -3.84 -25.89 -5.87
CA LYS A 911 -4.60 -27.12 -5.66
C LYS A 911 -4.21 -27.79 -4.35
N GLU A 912 -2.93 -28.00 -4.09
CA GLU A 912 -2.45 -28.57 -2.82
C GLU A 912 -2.94 -27.75 -1.60
N LYS A 913 -2.89 -26.41 -1.69
CA LYS A 913 -3.42 -25.53 -0.64
C LYS A 913 -4.92 -25.72 -0.42
N LEU A 914 -5.71 -25.80 -1.49
CA LEU A 914 -7.16 -26.06 -1.41
C LEU A 914 -7.42 -27.40 -0.73
N LEU A 915 -6.77 -28.47 -1.19
CA LEU A 915 -7.01 -29.83 -0.68
C LEU A 915 -6.59 -29.95 0.79
N LYS A 916 -5.41 -29.44 1.15
CA LYS A 916 -4.93 -29.44 2.54
C LYS A 916 -5.91 -28.71 3.47
N THR A 917 -6.43 -27.57 3.01
CA THR A 917 -7.42 -26.80 3.76
C THR A 917 -8.65 -27.66 4.06
N ILE A 918 -9.28 -28.22 3.03
CA ILE A 918 -10.49 -29.04 3.18
C ILE A 918 -10.19 -30.29 4.03
N SER A 919 -9.10 -30.99 3.75
CA SER A 919 -8.69 -32.18 4.49
C SER A 919 -8.54 -31.94 5.98
N SER A 920 -7.98 -30.79 6.37
CA SER A 920 -7.75 -30.46 7.78
C SER A 920 -9.03 -30.17 8.57
N GLU A 921 -10.06 -29.61 7.94
CA GLU A 921 -11.29 -29.19 8.64
C GLU A 921 -12.45 -30.18 8.48
N VAL A 922 -12.48 -30.94 7.39
CA VAL A 922 -13.51 -31.97 7.12
C VAL A 922 -13.00 -33.38 7.49
N ASN A 923 -11.72 -33.52 7.86
CA ASN A 923 -11.07 -34.78 8.25
C ASN A 923 -11.21 -35.89 7.17
N ILE A 924 -10.83 -35.54 5.94
CA ILE A 924 -10.84 -36.43 4.77
C ILE A 924 -9.50 -36.38 4.04
N GLU A 925 -9.10 -37.45 3.37
CA GLU A 925 -7.86 -37.49 2.58
C GLU A 925 -8.18 -37.29 1.09
N LEU A 926 -7.79 -36.14 0.53
CA LEU A 926 -7.99 -35.80 -0.88
C LEU A 926 -6.71 -36.03 -1.69
N ASN A 927 -6.86 -36.46 -2.94
CA ASN A 927 -5.72 -36.81 -3.78
C ASN A 927 -5.24 -35.60 -4.62
N PRO A 928 -4.00 -35.09 -4.41
CA PRO A 928 -3.47 -33.95 -5.16
C PRO A 928 -3.30 -34.18 -6.67
N THR A 929 -3.13 -35.43 -7.10
CA THR A 929 -2.98 -35.75 -8.53
C THR A 929 -4.31 -35.95 -9.26
N ALA A 930 -5.43 -36.10 -8.51
CA ALA A 930 -6.75 -36.38 -9.06
C ALA A 930 -7.40 -35.17 -9.73
N LEU A 931 -8.11 -35.37 -10.85
CA LEU A 931 -8.90 -34.30 -11.47
C LEU A 931 -9.91 -33.75 -10.44
N THR A 932 -9.82 -32.48 -10.10
CA THR A 932 -10.65 -31.83 -9.08
C THR A 932 -11.70 -30.94 -9.74
N ILE A 933 -12.96 -31.35 -9.67
CA ILE A 933 -14.11 -30.61 -10.19
C ILE A 933 -14.78 -29.89 -9.02
N ALA A 934 -15.05 -28.59 -9.17
CA ALA A 934 -15.70 -27.78 -8.14
C ALA A 934 -17.07 -27.28 -8.57
N TRP A 935 -18.05 -27.37 -7.68
CA TRP A 935 -19.34 -26.69 -7.76
C TRP A 935 -19.55 -25.91 -6.46
N ALA A 936 -19.63 -24.58 -6.53
CA ALA A 936 -19.68 -23.74 -5.34
C ALA A 936 -20.58 -22.50 -5.52
N ARG A 937 -21.84 -22.59 -5.07
CA ARG A 937 -22.85 -21.51 -5.21
C ARG A 937 -23.91 -21.63 -4.10
N ARG A 938 -24.73 -20.60 -3.89
CA ARG A 938 -25.97 -20.72 -3.07
C ARG A 938 -26.79 -21.93 -3.56
N PHE A 939 -27.29 -22.75 -2.65
CA PHE A 939 -28.19 -23.86 -2.99
C PHE A 939 -29.58 -23.31 -3.30
N ALA A 940 -30.02 -23.53 -4.53
CA ALA A 940 -31.36 -23.22 -5.02
C ALA A 940 -31.68 -24.18 -6.17
N SER A 941 -32.94 -24.59 -6.31
CA SER A 941 -33.38 -25.57 -7.31
C SER A 941 -32.97 -25.21 -8.73
N TYR A 942 -33.08 -23.93 -9.10
CA TYR A 942 -32.78 -23.48 -10.46
C TYR A 942 -31.30 -23.59 -10.86
N LYS A 943 -30.39 -23.73 -9.88
CA LYS A 943 -28.95 -23.92 -10.13
C LYS A 943 -28.59 -25.38 -10.40
N ARG A 944 -29.55 -26.31 -10.29
CA ARG A 944 -29.42 -27.75 -10.54
C ARG A 944 -28.19 -28.42 -9.90
N PRO A 945 -27.93 -28.25 -8.57
CA PRO A 945 -26.83 -28.98 -7.93
C PRO A 945 -27.04 -30.51 -7.98
N ASP A 946 -28.26 -30.97 -8.18
CA ASP A 946 -28.67 -32.37 -8.38
C ASP A 946 -28.38 -32.93 -9.78
N LEU A 947 -28.03 -32.11 -10.78
CA LEU A 947 -27.80 -32.61 -12.14
C LEU A 947 -26.74 -33.73 -12.16
N ILE A 948 -25.74 -33.62 -11.30
CA ILE A 948 -24.68 -34.62 -11.15
C ILE A 948 -25.14 -35.93 -10.48
N MET A 949 -26.31 -35.93 -9.82
CA MET A 949 -26.92 -37.13 -9.22
C MET A 949 -27.87 -37.86 -10.18
N HIS A 950 -28.14 -37.30 -11.36
CA HIS A 950 -29.17 -37.83 -12.26
C HIS A 950 -28.91 -39.30 -12.67
N ASP A 951 -27.64 -39.70 -12.82
CA ASP A 951 -27.24 -41.08 -13.06
C ASP A 951 -26.06 -41.45 -12.15
N MET A 952 -26.38 -41.91 -10.94
CA MET A 952 -25.39 -42.31 -9.94
C MET A 952 -24.51 -43.47 -10.41
N ASN A 953 -25.00 -44.35 -11.29
CA ASN A 953 -24.20 -45.48 -11.78
C ASN A 953 -23.09 -44.98 -12.70
N ARG A 954 -23.43 -44.11 -13.68
CA ARG A 954 -22.43 -43.48 -14.55
C ARG A 954 -21.46 -42.61 -13.76
N LEU A 955 -21.95 -41.86 -12.76
CA LEU A 955 -21.08 -41.09 -11.88
C LEU A 955 -20.09 -42.00 -11.15
N ALA A 956 -20.56 -43.13 -10.58
CA ALA A 956 -19.71 -44.10 -9.88
C ALA A 956 -18.67 -44.72 -10.81
N GLU A 957 -19.01 -44.96 -12.07
CA GLU A 957 -18.05 -45.43 -13.07
C GLU A 957 -16.98 -44.38 -13.36
N ILE A 958 -17.37 -43.12 -13.54
CA ILE A 958 -16.44 -42.01 -13.80
C ILE A 958 -15.47 -41.85 -12.63
N VAL A 959 -15.96 -41.73 -11.38
CA VAL A 959 -15.09 -41.54 -10.20
C VAL A 959 -14.41 -42.83 -9.73
N GLY A 960 -14.82 -44.00 -10.23
CA GLY A 960 -14.41 -45.31 -9.72
C GLY A 960 -13.54 -46.17 -10.64
N LYS A 961 -13.67 -46.04 -11.97
CA LYS A 961 -13.10 -46.99 -12.95
C LYS A 961 -12.04 -46.39 -13.90
N GLY A 962 -11.69 -45.12 -13.75
CA GLY A 962 -10.70 -44.46 -14.61
C GLY A 962 -9.26 -44.89 -14.32
N GLU A 963 -8.39 -44.83 -15.33
CA GLU A 963 -6.93 -44.94 -15.20
C GLU A 963 -6.34 -43.82 -14.30
N TYR A 964 -7.12 -42.77 -14.03
CA TYR A 964 -6.74 -41.61 -13.23
C TYR A 964 -7.84 -41.26 -12.21
N PRO A 965 -7.46 -40.85 -10.98
CA PRO A 965 -8.42 -40.53 -9.93
C PRO A 965 -9.16 -39.21 -10.21
N ILE A 966 -10.44 -39.16 -9.86
CA ILE A 966 -11.32 -37.98 -10.00
C ILE A 966 -11.96 -37.69 -8.65
N GLN A 967 -12.06 -36.41 -8.31
CA GLN A 967 -12.75 -35.93 -7.13
C GLN A 967 -13.60 -34.69 -7.43
N ILE A 968 -14.72 -34.57 -6.71
CA ILE A 968 -15.73 -33.55 -6.90
C ILE A 968 -15.99 -32.86 -5.56
N LEU A 969 -15.84 -31.54 -5.53
CA LEU A 969 -16.01 -30.69 -4.36
C LEU A 969 -17.28 -29.86 -4.53
N LEU A 970 -18.26 -30.08 -3.67
CA LEU A 970 -19.55 -29.39 -3.66
C LEU A 970 -19.64 -28.51 -2.42
N THR A 971 -20.06 -27.26 -2.56
CA THR A 971 -20.25 -26.36 -1.41
C THR A 971 -21.28 -25.27 -1.67
N GLY A 972 -21.89 -24.77 -0.60
CA GLY A 972 -22.90 -23.72 -0.70
C GLY A 972 -23.87 -23.73 0.47
N LYS A 973 -24.57 -22.59 0.63
CA LYS A 973 -25.60 -22.39 1.65
C LYS A 973 -26.99 -22.36 1.01
N ALA A 974 -27.97 -23.05 1.57
CA ALA A 974 -29.38 -22.83 1.25
C ALA A 974 -29.92 -21.68 2.11
N HIS A 975 -30.86 -20.88 1.60
CA HIS A 975 -31.48 -19.84 2.42
C HIS A 975 -32.19 -20.48 3.64
N PRO A 976 -32.20 -19.89 4.85
CA PRO A 976 -32.75 -20.54 6.04
C PRO A 976 -34.23 -20.91 5.90
N LYS A 977 -34.99 -20.10 5.13
CA LYS A 977 -36.39 -20.34 4.77
C LYS A 977 -36.61 -21.20 3.51
N ASP A 978 -35.56 -21.53 2.75
CA ASP A 978 -35.67 -22.37 1.56
C ASP A 978 -35.58 -23.86 1.94
N THR A 979 -36.72 -24.40 2.36
CA THR A 979 -36.83 -25.81 2.76
C THR A 979 -36.52 -26.77 1.62
N ILE A 980 -36.80 -26.38 0.37
CA ILE A 980 -36.49 -27.18 -0.83
C ILE A 980 -34.97 -27.25 -1.01
N GLY A 981 -34.28 -26.11 -0.96
CA GLY A 981 -32.83 -26.03 -1.04
C GLY A 981 -32.13 -26.82 0.06
N LYS A 982 -32.62 -26.75 1.30
CA LYS A 982 -32.09 -27.55 2.43
C LYS A 982 -32.29 -29.05 2.23
N THR A 983 -33.47 -29.46 1.77
CA THR A 983 -33.78 -30.88 1.49
C THR A 983 -32.89 -31.43 0.38
N LEU A 984 -32.66 -30.65 -0.67
CA LEU A 984 -31.77 -31.01 -1.77
C LEU A 984 -30.32 -31.18 -1.30
N LEU A 985 -29.84 -30.29 -0.44
CA LEU A 985 -28.53 -30.40 0.17
C LEU A 985 -28.42 -31.69 1.01
N GLN A 986 -29.44 -32.00 1.81
CA GLN A 986 -29.49 -33.22 2.61
C GLN A 986 -29.44 -34.48 1.74
N GLN A 987 -30.17 -34.49 0.63
CA GLN A 987 -30.17 -35.61 -0.33
C GLN A 987 -28.77 -35.82 -0.94
N LEU A 988 -28.09 -34.75 -1.35
CA LEU A 988 -26.71 -34.82 -1.84
C LEU A 988 -25.78 -35.41 -0.78
N TRP A 989 -25.88 -34.92 0.46
CA TRP A 989 -25.07 -35.43 1.57
C TRP A 989 -25.27 -36.94 1.76
N GLN A 990 -26.52 -37.39 1.86
CA GLN A 990 -26.85 -38.81 2.06
C GLN A 990 -26.39 -39.69 0.91
N ASN A 991 -26.56 -39.22 -0.34
CA ASN A 991 -26.18 -39.98 -1.52
C ASN A 991 -24.67 -40.15 -1.66
N PHE A 992 -23.87 -39.17 -1.24
CA PHE A 992 -22.41 -39.24 -1.33
C PHE A 992 -21.73 -39.90 -0.13
N GLN A 993 -22.48 -40.32 0.89
CA GLN A 993 -21.96 -41.21 1.94
C GLN A 993 -21.77 -42.66 1.47
N ARG A 994 -22.27 -43.04 0.28
CA ARG A 994 -22.13 -44.42 -0.23
C ARG A 994 -20.66 -44.76 -0.53
N PRO A 995 -20.22 -46.01 -0.34
CA PRO A 995 -18.81 -46.41 -0.46
C PRO A 995 -18.15 -46.04 -1.81
N GLU A 996 -18.91 -46.04 -2.90
CA GLU A 996 -18.42 -45.71 -4.24
C GLU A 996 -18.08 -44.22 -4.44
N PHE A 997 -18.65 -43.32 -3.63
CA PHE A 997 -18.44 -41.87 -3.69
C PHE A 997 -17.65 -41.31 -2.52
N LYS A 998 -17.54 -42.08 -1.42
CA LYS A 998 -16.84 -41.66 -0.21
C LYS A 998 -15.42 -41.20 -0.53
N ASP A 999 -15.03 -40.07 0.04
CA ASP A 999 -13.73 -39.38 -0.16
C ASP A 999 -13.43 -38.95 -1.61
N LYS A 1000 -14.40 -39.13 -2.53
CA LYS A 1000 -14.30 -38.71 -3.94
C LYS A 1000 -15.30 -37.61 -4.28
N VAL A 1001 -16.50 -37.65 -3.73
CA VAL A 1001 -17.50 -36.59 -3.86
C VAL A 1001 -17.77 -36.03 -2.47
N VAL A 1002 -17.36 -34.78 -2.26
CA VAL A 1002 -17.29 -34.18 -0.93
C VAL A 1002 -18.19 -32.97 -0.86
N LEU A 1003 -19.13 -32.98 0.07
CA LEU A 1003 -19.93 -31.82 0.42
C LEU A 1003 -19.26 -31.05 1.58
N ILE A 1004 -18.86 -29.82 1.31
CA ILE A 1004 -18.08 -28.98 2.23
C ILE A 1004 -19.01 -27.95 2.89
N PRO A 1005 -19.08 -27.89 4.23
CA PRO A 1005 -19.89 -26.89 4.93
C PRO A 1005 -19.23 -25.51 4.95
N GLY A 1006 -20.03 -24.47 5.22
CA GLY A 1006 -19.51 -23.17 5.61
C GLY A 1006 -18.91 -22.36 4.46
N TYR A 1007 -19.50 -22.43 3.26
CA TYR A 1007 -19.02 -21.64 2.11
C TYR A 1007 -18.97 -20.15 2.41
N ASN A 1008 -17.78 -19.55 2.26
CA ASN A 1008 -17.54 -18.13 2.47
C ASN A 1008 -16.47 -17.61 1.48
N TRP A 1009 -16.08 -16.35 1.65
CA TRP A 1009 -15.14 -15.65 0.77
C TRP A 1009 -13.76 -16.34 0.74
N GLN A 1010 -13.25 -16.79 1.89
CA GLN A 1010 -11.94 -17.42 1.98
C GLN A 1010 -11.91 -18.80 1.29
N LEU A 1011 -12.92 -19.64 1.53
CA LEU A 1011 -13.06 -20.91 0.83
C LEU A 1011 -13.24 -20.69 -0.68
N ALA A 1012 -14.02 -19.68 -1.08
CA ALA A 1012 -14.19 -19.33 -2.50
C ALA A 1012 -12.84 -19.02 -3.18
N ARG A 1013 -11.96 -18.21 -2.56
CA ARG A 1013 -10.62 -17.91 -3.12
C ARG A 1013 -9.76 -19.14 -3.32
N ARG A 1014 -9.83 -20.10 -2.40
CA ARG A 1014 -9.11 -21.38 -2.53
C ARG A 1014 -9.71 -22.23 -3.65
N MET A 1015 -11.03 -22.33 -3.74
CA MET A 1015 -11.70 -23.16 -4.74
C MET A 1015 -11.53 -22.63 -6.17
N VAL A 1016 -11.73 -21.32 -6.40
CA VAL A 1016 -11.59 -20.73 -7.74
C VAL A 1016 -10.16 -20.71 -8.25
N SER A 1017 -9.16 -20.91 -7.39
CA SER A 1017 -7.75 -20.99 -7.81
C SER A 1017 -7.17 -22.40 -7.79
N GLY A 1018 -7.78 -23.35 -7.06
CA GLY A 1018 -7.23 -24.69 -6.85
C GLY A 1018 -8.02 -25.84 -7.51
N ALA A 1019 -9.23 -25.59 -8.01
CA ALA A 1019 -9.98 -26.58 -8.79
C ALA A 1019 -9.40 -26.69 -10.21
N ASP A 1020 -9.52 -27.85 -10.86
CA ASP A 1020 -9.12 -28.02 -12.26
C ASP A 1020 -10.25 -27.61 -13.22
N VAL A 1021 -11.50 -27.92 -12.84
CA VAL A 1021 -12.71 -27.60 -13.59
C VAL A 1021 -13.75 -26.96 -12.68
N TRP A 1022 -14.37 -25.88 -13.15
CA TRP A 1022 -15.48 -25.20 -12.50
C TRP A 1022 -16.80 -25.61 -13.17
N LEU A 1023 -17.62 -26.37 -12.44
CA LEU A 1023 -18.90 -26.89 -12.92
C LEU A 1023 -20.03 -25.88 -12.64
N ASN A 1024 -20.78 -25.51 -13.68
CA ASN A 1024 -21.88 -24.57 -13.58
C ASN A 1024 -23.14 -25.06 -14.31
N THR A 1025 -24.24 -25.24 -13.59
CA THR A 1025 -25.40 -25.99 -14.06
C THR A 1025 -26.75 -25.25 -14.03
N PRO A 1026 -26.88 -23.91 -14.03
CA PRO A 1026 -28.19 -23.26 -13.96
C PRO A 1026 -29.06 -23.55 -15.19
N TYR A 1027 -30.38 -23.54 -15.02
CA TYR A 1027 -31.31 -23.48 -16.15
C TYR A 1027 -31.10 -22.21 -16.96
N ARG A 1028 -31.25 -22.27 -18.28
CA ARG A 1028 -31.15 -21.10 -19.16
C ARG A 1028 -32.22 -20.06 -18.78
N TYR A 1029 -31.85 -18.78 -18.80
CA TYR A 1029 -32.61 -17.59 -18.37
C TYR A 1029 -32.83 -17.42 -16.86
N GLU A 1030 -32.26 -18.27 -16.02
CA GLU A 1030 -32.56 -18.28 -14.57
C GLU A 1030 -31.41 -17.73 -13.71
N GLU A 1031 -30.17 -17.73 -14.20
CA GLU A 1031 -29.04 -17.00 -13.62
C GLU A 1031 -28.80 -15.71 -14.42
N ALA A 1032 -29.02 -14.55 -13.79
CA ALA A 1032 -28.86 -13.27 -14.46
C ALA A 1032 -27.44 -13.02 -15.01
N SER A 1033 -26.41 -13.53 -14.32
CA SER A 1033 -25.02 -13.41 -14.76
C SER A 1033 -24.18 -14.57 -14.18
N GLY A 1034 -23.63 -14.42 -12.97
CA GLY A 1034 -22.87 -15.45 -12.27
C GLY A 1034 -21.36 -15.23 -12.27
N THR A 1035 -20.83 -14.54 -11.25
CA THR A 1035 -19.43 -14.08 -11.23
C THR A 1035 -18.39 -15.15 -10.83
N SER A 1036 -18.78 -16.30 -10.26
CA SER A 1036 -17.81 -17.28 -9.76
C SER A 1036 -16.99 -17.94 -10.87
N GLY A 1037 -17.61 -18.20 -12.02
CA GLY A 1037 -16.91 -18.74 -13.20
C GLY A 1037 -15.84 -17.78 -13.74
N MET A 1038 -16.09 -16.47 -13.71
CA MET A 1038 -15.12 -15.46 -14.14
C MET A 1038 -13.85 -15.48 -13.27
N LYS A 1039 -14.00 -15.68 -11.96
CA LYS A 1039 -12.90 -15.79 -10.98
C LYS A 1039 -12.06 -17.05 -11.18
N ALA A 1040 -12.76 -18.15 -11.47
CA ALA A 1040 -12.14 -19.43 -11.76
C ALA A 1040 -11.31 -19.33 -13.06
N ALA A 1041 -11.92 -18.81 -14.13
CA ALA A 1041 -11.25 -18.58 -15.41
C ALA A 1041 -10.00 -17.68 -15.28
N ALA A 1042 -10.04 -16.63 -14.45
CA ALA A 1042 -8.89 -15.75 -14.19
C ALA A 1042 -7.67 -16.48 -13.58
N ASN A 1043 -7.87 -17.63 -12.95
CA ASN A 1043 -6.79 -18.49 -12.42
C ASN A 1043 -6.44 -19.67 -13.34
N GLY A 1044 -7.00 -19.72 -14.55
CA GLY A 1044 -6.83 -20.82 -15.49
C GLY A 1044 -7.70 -22.05 -15.18
N VAL A 1045 -8.67 -21.95 -14.28
CA VAL A 1045 -9.62 -23.04 -14.00
C VAL A 1045 -10.66 -23.11 -15.12
N LEU A 1046 -10.72 -24.25 -15.80
CA LEU A 1046 -11.53 -24.43 -16.99
C LEU A 1046 -13.02 -24.51 -16.65
N GLN A 1047 -13.86 -23.90 -17.48
CA GLN A 1047 -15.30 -23.90 -17.26
C GLN A 1047 -15.95 -25.12 -17.90
N PHE A 1048 -16.88 -25.73 -17.16
CA PHE A 1048 -17.83 -26.69 -17.69
C PHE A 1048 -19.24 -26.24 -17.34
N THR A 1049 -19.94 -25.64 -18.30
CA THR A 1049 -21.09 -24.78 -18.00
C THR A 1049 -22.27 -25.00 -18.93
N THR A 1050 -23.48 -24.69 -18.47
CA THR A 1050 -24.62 -24.41 -19.35
C THR A 1050 -24.50 -23.00 -19.96
N LEU A 1051 -25.19 -22.72 -21.07
CA LEU A 1051 -25.25 -21.39 -21.68
C LEU A 1051 -26.33 -20.55 -20.98
N ASP A 1052 -25.95 -19.76 -19.99
CA ASP A 1052 -26.84 -18.88 -19.23
C ASP A 1052 -26.08 -17.69 -18.61
N GLY A 1053 -26.77 -16.58 -18.37
CA GLY A 1053 -26.14 -15.35 -17.86
C GLY A 1053 -24.96 -14.90 -18.73
N TRP A 1054 -23.76 -14.78 -18.14
CA TRP A 1054 -22.57 -14.36 -18.89
C TRP A 1054 -22.00 -15.46 -19.79
N THR A 1055 -22.26 -16.74 -19.51
CA THR A 1055 -21.66 -17.84 -20.27
C THR A 1055 -22.25 -17.98 -21.66
N ASP A 1056 -23.45 -17.41 -21.88
CA ASP A 1056 -24.08 -17.27 -23.19
C ASP A 1056 -23.35 -16.28 -24.10
N GLU A 1057 -22.55 -15.37 -23.52
CA GLU A 1057 -21.80 -14.36 -24.27
C GLU A 1057 -20.43 -14.85 -24.76
N VAL A 1058 -20.03 -16.07 -24.38
CA VAL A 1058 -18.70 -16.63 -24.60
C VAL A 1058 -18.70 -17.67 -25.72
N ASN A 1059 -17.68 -17.60 -26.58
CA ASN A 1059 -17.32 -18.73 -27.44
C ASN A 1059 -16.45 -19.73 -26.66
N TRP A 1060 -17.02 -20.88 -26.32
CA TRP A 1060 -16.36 -21.91 -25.51
C TRP A 1060 -15.36 -22.79 -26.27
N ASP A 1061 -15.27 -22.64 -27.59
CA ASP A 1061 -14.31 -23.39 -28.40
C ASP A 1061 -12.86 -23.12 -27.95
N GLY A 1062 -12.15 -24.18 -27.58
CA GLY A 1062 -10.78 -24.08 -27.09
C GLY A 1062 -10.61 -23.34 -25.74
N THR A 1063 -11.65 -23.06 -24.97
CA THR A 1063 -11.57 -22.36 -23.66
C THR A 1063 -12.29 -23.09 -22.52
N GLY A 1064 -13.30 -23.91 -22.83
CA GLY A 1064 -14.05 -24.70 -21.84
C GLY A 1064 -14.97 -25.71 -22.53
N TRP A 1065 -16.03 -26.11 -21.83
CA TRP A 1065 -17.04 -27.05 -22.31
C TRP A 1065 -18.46 -26.59 -21.99
N VAL A 1066 -19.39 -26.97 -22.85
CA VAL A 1066 -20.81 -26.63 -22.73
C VAL A 1066 -21.62 -27.89 -22.44
N ILE A 1067 -22.49 -27.81 -21.43
CA ILE A 1067 -23.53 -28.81 -21.17
C ILE A 1067 -24.73 -28.46 -22.05
N ALA A 1068 -25.12 -29.40 -22.92
CA ALA A 1068 -26.24 -29.23 -23.84
C ALA A 1068 -27.58 -29.04 -23.10
N GLU A 1069 -28.51 -28.31 -23.72
CA GLU A 1069 -29.81 -27.97 -23.10
C GLU A 1069 -30.87 -29.07 -23.26
N ASP A 1070 -30.80 -29.83 -24.36
CA ASP A 1070 -31.77 -30.85 -24.76
C ASP A 1070 -31.66 -32.16 -23.95
N ASP A 1071 -30.44 -32.58 -23.62
CA ASP A 1071 -30.16 -33.66 -22.64
C ASP A 1071 -28.95 -33.30 -21.75
N PRO A 1072 -29.16 -32.48 -20.71
CA PRO A 1072 -28.07 -31.96 -19.89
C PRO A 1072 -27.37 -33.04 -19.07
N ALA A 1073 -28.07 -34.11 -18.70
CA ALA A 1073 -27.48 -35.19 -17.92
C ALA A 1073 -26.56 -36.04 -18.81
N ASP A 1074 -27.03 -36.50 -19.97
CA ASP A 1074 -26.21 -37.30 -20.88
C ASP A 1074 -25.01 -36.51 -21.41
N SER A 1075 -25.23 -35.24 -21.77
CA SER A 1075 -24.16 -34.31 -22.16
C SER A 1075 -23.11 -34.17 -21.05
N LEU A 1076 -23.54 -34.02 -19.78
CA LEU A 1076 -22.65 -33.89 -18.64
C LEU A 1076 -21.73 -35.11 -18.51
N TYR A 1077 -22.28 -36.32 -18.48
CA TYR A 1077 -21.51 -37.54 -18.29
C TYR A 1077 -20.63 -37.88 -19.50
N ASN A 1078 -21.12 -37.69 -20.73
CA ASN A 1078 -20.36 -37.97 -21.95
C ASN A 1078 -19.16 -37.04 -22.08
N THR A 1079 -19.32 -35.74 -21.79
CA THR A 1079 -18.22 -34.77 -21.86
C THR A 1079 -17.17 -35.06 -20.80
N LEU A 1080 -17.60 -35.41 -19.58
CA LEU A 1080 -16.67 -35.84 -18.53
C LEU A 1080 -15.86 -37.06 -18.97
N ALA A 1081 -16.54 -38.13 -19.39
CA ALA A 1081 -15.90 -39.40 -19.69
C ALA A 1081 -15.02 -39.37 -20.96
N ASN A 1082 -15.47 -38.68 -22.01
CA ASN A 1082 -14.84 -38.77 -23.34
C ASN A 1082 -13.93 -37.58 -23.69
N GLU A 1083 -14.05 -36.45 -22.99
CA GLU A 1083 -13.26 -35.24 -23.31
C GLU A 1083 -12.44 -34.74 -22.12
N ILE A 1084 -13.09 -34.38 -21.02
CA ILE A 1084 -12.42 -33.72 -19.88
C ILE A 1084 -11.41 -34.66 -19.22
N CYS A 1085 -11.84 -35.88 -18.87
CA CYS A 1085 -10.96 -36.83 -18.19
C CYS A 1085 -9.77 -37.22 -19.08
N PRO A 1086 -9.97 -37.69 -20.33
CA PRO A 1086 -8.84 -38.03 -21.20
C PRO A 1086 -7.85 -36.88 -21.42
N MET A 1087 -8.34 -35.64 -21.59
CA MET A 1087 -7.46 -34.48 -21.81
C MET A 1087 -6.60 -34.15 -20.58
N PHE A 1088 -7.16 -34.26 -19.38
CA PHE A 1088 -6.41 -34.05 -18.14
C PHE A 1088 -5.30 -35.10 -17.93
N CYS A 1089 -5.49 -36.30 -18.46
CA CYS A 1089 -4.54 -37.41 -18.30
C CYS A 1089 -3.29 -37.26 -19.17
N HIS A 1090 -3.44 -36.81 -20.42
CA HIS A 1090 -2.34 -36.69 -21.39
C HIS A 1090 -1.49 -35.41 -21.24
N LYS A 1091 -1.65 -34.66 -20.14
CA LYS A 1091 -1.08 -33.31 -19.95
C LYS A 1091 0.45 -33.23 -19.80
N CYS A 1092 1.15 -34.36 -19.66
CA CYS A 1092 2.58 -34.40 -19.28
C CYS A 1092 3.49 -35.31 -20.15
N GLU A 1093 3.01 -35.91 -21.24
CA GLU A 1093 3.81 -36.91 -21.95
C GLU A 1093 4.86 -36.34 -22.91
N ASP A 1094 4.81 -35.07 -23.31
CA ASP A 1094 5.78 -34.53 -24.28
C ASP A 1094 6.24 -33.09 -24.00
N GLN A 1095 7.51 -32.80 -24.31
CA GLN A 1095 8.15 -31.48 -24.18
C GLN A 1095 7.61 -30.43 -25.18
N GLN A 1096 6.45 -30.66 -25.81
CA GLN A 1096 5.75 -29.72 -26.68
C GLN A 1096 4.29 -29.56 -26.26
N ARG A 1097 3.94 -28.34 -25.83
CA ARG A 1097 2.60 -27.73 -25.68
C ARG A 1097 1.43 -28.68 -25.32
N SER A 1098 0.93 -28.58 -24.09
CA SER A 1098 -0.24 -29.33 -23.63
C SER A 1098 -1.56 -28.65 -24.05
N PRO A 1099 -2.50 -29.36 -24.71
CA PRO A 1099 -3.83 -28.81 -25.05
C PRO A 1099 -4.61 -28.31 -23.83
N TRP A 1100 -4.43 -28.95 -22.67
CA TRP A 1100 -5.03 -28.51 -21.41
C TRP A 1100 -4.53 -27.14 -20.99
N LEU A 1101 -3.20 -26.96 -20.97
CA LEU A 1101 -2.56 -25.71 -20.56
C LEU A 1101 -2.82 -24.57 -21.55
N GLU A 1102 -2.94 -24.90 -22.85
CA GLU A 1102 -3.40 -23.93 -23.85
C GLU A 1102 -4.82 -23.42 -23.54
N ARG A 1103 -5.75 -24.32 -23.19
CA ARG A 1103 -7.10 -23.93 -22.74
C ARG A 1103 -7.05 -23.08 -21.47
N MET A 1104 -6.19 -23.42 -20.50
CA MET A 1104 -6.05 -22.64 -19.26
C MET A 1104 -5.64 -21.20 -19.57
N LYS A 1105 -4.64 -21.00 -20.44
CA LYS A 1105 -4.18 -19.68 -20.87
C LYS A 1105 -5.28 -18.88 -21.58
N LYS A 1106 -6.00 -19.50 -22.52
CA LYS A 1106 -7.13 -18.84 -23.20
C LYS A 1106 -8.26 -18.48 -22.23
N SER A 1107 -8.53 -19.33 -21.23
CA SER A 1107 -9.50 -19.05 -20.16
C SER A 1107 -9.09 -17.84 -19.31
N MET A 1108 -7.80 -17.72 -18.96
CA MET A 1108 -7.27 -16.55 -18.26
C MET A 1108 -7.43 -15.27 -19.09
N ILE A 1109 -7.08 -15.31 -20.38
CA ILE A 1109 -7.22 -14.15 -21.29
C ILE A 1109 -8.68 -13.69 -21.36
N LEU A 1110 -9.61 -14.63 -21.57
CA LEU A 1110 -11.04 -14.35 -21.60
C LEU A 1110 -11.48 -13.60 -20.33
N ALA A 1111 -11.09 -14.09 -19.16
CA ALA A 1111 -11.47 -13.46 -17.90
C ALA A 1111 -10.85 -12.06 -17.74
N LEU A 1112 -9.53 -11.95 -17.87
CA LEU A 1112 -8.76 -10.71 -17.66
C LEU A 1112 -9.22 -9.57 -18.59
N GLN A 1113 -9.47 -9.90 -19.85
CA GLN A 1113 -9.84 -8.93 -20.87
C GLN A 1113 -11.33 -8.61 -20.84
N ASP A 1114 -12.19 -9.64 -20.92
CA ASP A 1114 -13.59 -9.45 -21.24
C ASP A 1114 -14.50 -9.46 -20.01
N TYR A 1115 -14.06 -9.98 -18.86
CA TYR A 1115 -14.90 -10.14 -17.66
C TYR A 1115 -14.28 -9.54 -16.38
N SER A 1116 -13.45 -8.50 -16.55
CA SER A 1116 -12.92 -7.70 -15.45
C SER A 1116 -13.91 -6.63 -14.96
N SER A 1117 -13.86 -6.32 -13.67
CA SER A 1117 -14.59 -5.17 -13.12
C SER A 1117 -14.13 -3.85 -13.72
N LYS A 1118 -12.87 -3.74 -14.18
CA LYS A 1118 -12.35 -2.57 -14.90
C LYS A 1118 -13.21 -2.27 -16.13
N ARG A 1119 -13.40 -3.28 -16.99
CA ARG A 1119 -14.27 -3.17 -18.18
C ARG A 1119 -15.71 -2.82 -17.79
N MET A 1120 -16.25 -3.49 -16.77
CA MET A 1120 -17.60 -3.20 -16.26
C MET A 1120 -17.72 -1.73 -15.79
N MET A 1121 -16.80 -1.24 -14.96
CA MET A 1121 -16.82 0.13 -14.42
C MET A 1121 -16.66 1.18 -15.53
N GLN A 1122 -15.83 0.92 -16.53
CA GLN A 1122 -15.71 1.77 -17.72
C GLN A 1122 -17.06 1.90 -18.44
N GLN A 1123 -17.77 0.79 -18.65
CA GLN A 1123 -19.12 0.80 -19.24
C GLN A 1123 -20.15 1.52 -18.37
N TYR A 1124 -20.10 1.32 -17.05
CA TYR A 1124 -20.96 2.09 -16.13
C TYR A 1124 -20.71 3.60 -16.26
N LEU A 1125 -19.44 4.03 -16.35
CA LEU A 1125 -19.08 5.44 -16.52
C LEU A 1125 -19.53 5.99 -17.88
N THR A 1126 -19.26 5.29 -18.98
CA THR A 1126 -19.56 5.77 -20.34
C THR A 1126 -21.03 5.68 -20.70
N ASP A 1127 -21.70 4.58 -20.35
CA ASP A 1127 -23.00 4.24 -20.92
C ASP A 1127 -24.15 4.59 -19.97
N LEU A 1128 -23.85 4.77 -18.67
CA LEU A 1128 -24.85 5.03 -17.63
C LEU A 1128 -24.58 6.36 -16.89
N TYR A 1129 -23.49 6.48 -16.12
CA TYR A 1129 -23.26 7.65 -15.26
C TYR A 1129 -23.07 8.94 -16.05
N LEU A 1130 -22.25 8.95 -17.11
CA LEU A 1130 -22.05 10.16 -17.92
C LEU A 1130 -23.35 10.63 -18.61
N PRO A 1131 -24.16 9.74 -19.23
CA PRO A 1131 -25.49 10.10 -19.71
C PRO A 1131 -26.43 10.64 -18.61
N THR A 1132 -26.42 10.06 -17.40
CA THR A 1132 -27.19 10.61 -16.27
C THR A 1132 -26.75 12.04 -15.94
N LEU A 1133 -25.44 12.30 -15.91
CA LEU A 1133 -24.91 13.67 -15.70
C LEU A 1133 -25.34 14.64 -16.80
N GLN A 1134 -25.38 14.20 -18.06
CA GLN A 1134 -25.80 15.03 -19.21
C GLN A 1134 -27.26 15.44 -19.09
N ASN A 1135 -28.14 14.50 -18.71
CA ASN A 1135 -29.57 14.78 -18.50
C ASN A 1135 -29.76 15.82 -17.38
N LEU A 1136 -28.99 15.72 -16.29
CA LEU A 1136 -29.02 16.68 -15.19
C LEU A 1136 -28.57 18.09 -15.60
N THR A 1137 -27.70 18.23 -16.61
CA THR A 1137 -27.25 19.56 -17.10
C THR A 1137 -28.15 20.19 -18.14
N ASP A 1138 -28.73 19.38 -19.02
CA ASP A 1138 -29.46 19.90 -20.18
C ASP A 1138 -30.90 20.32 -19.85
N GLY A 1139 -31.37 20.06 -18.63
CA GLY A 1139 -32.73 20.41 -18.18
C GLY A 1139 -33.83 19.77 -19.03
N LYS A 1140 -33.50 18.72 -19.79
CA LYS A 1140 -34.47 17.98 -20.60
C LYS A 1140 -35.24 17.05 -19.67
N PRO A 1141 -36.56 17.20 -19.54
CA PRO A 1141 -37.37 16.19 -18.88
C PRO A 1141 -37.15 14.85 -19.60
N GLY A 1142 -36.79 13.80 -18.86
CA GLY A 1142 -36.90 12.43 -19.36
C GLY A 1142 -38.32 12.19 -19.88
N ALA A 1143 -38.40 11.60 -21.08
CA ALA A 1143 -39.64 11.34 -21.81
C ALA A 1143 -40.41 10.15 -21.23
#